data_AF-A0A0P1ARN3-F1
#
_entry.id   AF-A0A0P1ARN3-F1
#
_cell.length_a   1.000
_cell.length_b   1.000
_cell.length_c   1.000
_cell.angle_alpha   90.00
_cell.angle_beta   90.00
_cell.angle_gamma   90.00
#
_symmetry.space_group_name_H-M   'P 1'
#
loop_
_entity.id
_entity.type
_entity.pdbx_description
1 polymer ?
#
loop_
_entity_poly.entity_id
_entity_poly.type
_entity_poly.pdbx_seq_one_letter_code
_entity_poly.pdbx_strand_id
1 'polypeptide(L)'
;MTTTGNPKGVDYISKQANLTAQIEGERQAAKKWWDEYGLCYLENAQPEEFTYDSRIQALRKKLEDPNPRRPRPRSRSGSRDGRVSSPHKRNRSHSRENRVHARSRSRSRDRRKDHNRHERSRSIGRGRTEPISLLVRNLSTETSQDELRRAFSRNAGDILDVYIPKDYHTNRPRGFAFIEFADARVGRDVKIEMDRTQLNGREIAVLFAKQHRKSPQEMRRILNQSHGGSKSSFRKRDDEMHKCIEVATATSFCIAHREAQVTIVIMLRVTAYNRAQFVRVLGARHFTQGKVFADADVAVKDIRSGSKLIVGGFGLCGIPENCIQALVKNGAKDLTCVSNNAGVDDFGLGLLLQSRQIKRMISSYVGENALFEKLYLTGELEVELTPQGTLAERIRAGGSGIPAFFTPTAYGTIIQEGGFAIKLKPDGSIDIPSTPREVREFNGRKYVMEEGITGDFALVKAWKGDTEGNLVFRGTAGNFNMDAAKAGRITIAEVEELVQPGDIHPDEVHLPSIYVQRIFKATKTEKRIERLTLAQAKDSPYRISADRERIIRRAAMELKDGMYVNLGIGLPTLASNYVPDGVKVVLQSENGLLGMGPYPNDGEQDPDLINAGKETVTFLPGSSTFSSSESFAMIRGGHVHLTILGALQVAENGDLANWIIPGKMVKGMGGAMDLVGSGNRVVVTMEHNAKDGAKKILKNCSLPLTGKSVVNTIITELGVFDVVPGKGLELVEIASTTTLEEIRNRTEASFTISSTLKSME
;
A
#
# COMPACT_ATOMS: atom_id res chain seq x y z
N MET A 1 -79.08 18.06 2.69
CA MET A 1 -79.49 16.67 2.41
C MET A 1 -78.32 15.75 2.72
N THR A 2 -78.58 14.80 3.63
CA THR A 2 -77.99 13.45 3.76
C THR A 2 -76.47 13.26 3.88
N THR A 3 -76.05 13.26 5.14
CA THR A 3 -75.26 12.22 5.84
C THR A 3 -74.86 10.96 5.06
N THR A 4 -73.57 10.61 5.11
CA THR A 4 -73.09 9.28 5.55
C THR A 4 -71.79 9.42 6.33
N GLY A 5 -71.77 8.91 7.56
CA GLY A 5 -70.65 8.99 8.51
C GLY A 5 -69.65 7.86 8.34
N ASN A 6 -68.40 8.12 8.71
CA ASN A 6 -67.34 7.12 8.83
C ASN A 6 -67.01 6.92 10.33
N PRO A 7 -67.28 5.75 10.94
CA PRO A 7 -67.24 5.54 12.39
C PRO A 7 -65.84 5.23 12.95
N LYS A 8 -64.75 5.70 12.31
CA LYS A 8 -63.38 5.32 12.69
C LYS A 8 -62.65 6.31 13.63
N GLY A 9 -63.30 7.42 14.00
CA GLY A 9 -62.68 8.48 14.81
C GLY A 9 -62.78 8.31 16.33
N VAL A 10 -63.70 7.49 16.83
CA VAL A 10 -64.02 7.41 18.28
C VAL A 10 -63.31 6.24 18.99
N ASP A 11 -62.75 5.29 18.24
CA ASP A 11 -62.11 4.07 18.78
C ASP A 11 -60.60 4.21 19.03
N TYR A 12 -59.99 5.35 18.66
CA TYR A 12 -58.54 5.57 18.83
C TYR A 12 -58.18 6.22 20.17
N ILE A 13 -59.07 7.07 20.70
CA ILE A 13 -58.82 7.85 21.92
C ILE A 13 -59.06 6.99 23.19
N SER A 14 -60.04 6.08 23.16
CA SER A 14 -60.29 5.14 24.27
C SER A 14 -59.17 4.09 24.42
N LYS A 15 -58.58 3.66 23.30
CA LYS A 15 -57.46 2.70 23.28
C LYS A 15 -56.15 3.30 23.79
N GLN A 16 -55.90 4.61 23.57
CA GLN A 16 -54.72 5.28 24.13
C GLN A 16 -54.82 5.53 25.64
N ALA A 17 -56.01 5.82 26.17
CA ALA A 17 -56.21 6.02 27.61
C ALA A 17 -55.96 4.73 28.41
N ASN A 18 -56.44 3.57 27.91
CA ASN A 18 -56.23 2.28 28.55
C ASN A 18 -54.77 1.80 28.51
N LEU A 19 -54.05 2.08 27.42
CA LEU A 19 -52.64 1.72 27.31
C LEU A 19 -51.76 2.54 28.27
N THR A 20 -52.09 3.82 28.46
CA THR A 20 -51.36 4.71 29.38
C THR A 20 -51.55 4.29 30.84
N ALA A 21 -52.77 3.90 31.23
CA ALA A 21 -53.04 3.40 32.58
C ALA A 21 -52.35 2.05 32.87
N GLN A 22 -52.24 1.19 31.86
CA GLN A 22 -51.57 -0.11 31.99
C GLN A 22 -50.05 0.03 32.12
N ILE A 23 -49.45 0.96 31.36
CA ILE A 23 -48.01 1.28 31.45
C ILE A 23 -47.67 1.87 32.83
N GLU A 24 -48.53 2.73 33.37
CA GLU A 24 -48.29 3.36 34.69
C GLU A 24 -48.41 2.34 35.84
N GLY A 25 -49.32 1.37 35.74
CA GLY A 25 -49.44 0.25 36.68
C GLY A 25 -48.21 -0.67 36.69
N GLU A 26 -47.67 -1.00 35.51
CA GLU A 26 -46.44 -1.79 35.38
C GLU A 26 -45.20 -1.04 35.90
N ARG A 27 -45.17 0.29 35.72
CA ARG A 27 -44.10 1.16 36.22
C ARG A 27 -44.09 1.25 37.75
N GLN A 28 -45.26 1.30 38.38
CA GLN A 28 -45.38 1.25 39.85
C GLN A 28 -45.01 -0.13 40.43
N ALA A 29 -45.36 -1.22 39.74
CA ALA A 29 -44.96 -2.57 40.15
C ALA A 29 -43.44 -2.77 40.06
N ALA A 30 -42.80 -2.24 39.00
CA ALA A 30 -41.35 -2.25 38.86
C ALA A 30 -40.67 -1.40 39.94
N LYS A 31 -41.16 -0.19 40.21
CA LYS A 31 -40.62 0.67 41.28
C LYS A 31 -40.66 -0.01 42.65
N LYS A 32 -41.78 -0.65 42.99
CA LYS A 32 -41.94 -1.40 44.25
C LYS A 32 -40.98 -2.59 44.36
N TRP A 33 -40.72 -3.29 43.25
CA TRP A 33 -39.74 -4.38 43.19
C TRP A 33 -38.29 -3.87 43.34
N TRP A 34 -37.95 -2.70 42.82
CA TRP A 34 -36.61 -2.12 42.96
C TRP A 34 -36.33 -1.57 44.37
N ASP A 35 -37.35 -0.99 45.01
CA ASP A 35 -37.29 -0.51 46.39
C ASP A 35 -37.11 -1.66 47.41
N GLU A 36 -37.73 -2.82 47.19
CA GLU A 36 -37.59 -4.02 48.03
C GLU A 36 -36.16 -4.62 48.01
N TYR A 37 -35.38 -4.35 46.96
CA TYR A 37 -34.02 -4.89 46.79
C TYR A 37 -32.93 -3.80 46.94
N GLY A 38 -33.29 -2.59 47.38
CA GLY A 38 -32.36 -1.52 47.72
C GLY A 38 -31.61 -0.91 46.53
N LEU A 39 -32.19 -0.93 45.33
CA LEU A 39 -31.57 -0.41 44.12
C LEU A 39 -32.35 0.83 43.62
N CYS A 40 -31.69 1.99 43.53
CA CYS A 40 -32.35 3.24 43.11
C CYS A 40 -32.82 3.19 41.64
N TYR A 41 -34.11 3.41 41.43
CA TYR A 41 -34.71 3.62 40.12
C TYR A 41 -34.49 5.08 39.67
N LEU A 42 -33.66 5.31 38.64
CA LEU A 42 -33.33 6.65 38.15
C LEU A 42 -34.49 7.21 37.30
N GLU A 43 -35.21 8.20 37.82
CA GLU A 43 -36.47 8.66 37.23
C GLU A 43 -36.33 9.79 36.18
N ASN A 44 -35.15 10.39 35.94
CA ASN A 44 -34.98 11.46 34.93
C ASN A 44 -33.54 11.62 34.41
N ALA A 45 -33.18 11.04 33.26
CA ALA A 45 -31.95 11.38 32.53
C ALA A 45 -32.28 11.90 31.13
N GLN A 46 -31.89 13.14 30.84
CA GLN A 46 -32.02 13.81 29.53
C GLN A 46 -30.89 13.36 28.58
N PRO A 47 -31.10 13.40 27.25
CA PRO A 47 -30.27 12.68 26.28
C PRO A 47 -29.12 13.52 25.72
N GLU A 48 -28.20 14.02 26.55
CA GLU A 48 -26.90 14.53 26.09
C GLU A 48 -25.82 14.13 27.10
N GLU A 49 -24.66 13.69 26.59
CA GLU A 49 -23.47 13.15 27.30
C GLU A 49 -23.50 11.70 27.79
N PHE A 50 -23.27 10.72 26.90
CA PHE A 50 -22.53 9.49 27.27
C PHE A 50 -21.78 8.90 26.06
N THR A 51 -20.49 9.20 25.91
CA THR A 51 -19.60 8.53 24.93
C THR A 51 -18.91 7.32 25.55
N TYR A 52 -18.65 6.33 24.69
CA TYR A 52 -18.09 4.99 24.96
C TYR A 52 -16.77 5.00 25.77
N ASP A 53 -16.02 6.10 25.78
CA ASP A 53 -14.75 6.26 26.49
C ASP A 53 -14.86 6.39 28.02
N SER A 54 -15.98 6.91 28.51
CA SER A 54 -16.23 7.05 29.96
C SER A 54 -16.35 5.68 30.67
N ARG A 55 -16.76 4.64 29.94
CA ARG A 55 -16.89 3.26 30.45
C ARG A 55 -15.56 2.52 30.54
N ILE A 56 -14.60 2.78 29.64
CA ILE A 56 -13.29 2.10 29.66
C ILE A 56 -12.36 2.70 30.73
N GLN A 57 -12.44 4.01 30.98
CA GLN A 57 -11.66 4.64 32.07
C GLN A 57 -12.14 4.20 33.47
N ALA A 58 -13.44 3.97 33.66
CA ALA A 58 -13.99 3.44 34.91
C ALA A 58 -13.64 1.96 35.17
N LEU A 59 -13.45 1.17 34.11
CA LEU A 59 -13.03 -0.24 34.20
C LEU A 59 -11.54 -0.40 34.46
N ARG A 60 -10.68 0.48 33.91
CA ARG A 60 -9.23 0.49 34.21
C ARG A 60 -8.93 0.89 35.67
N LYS A 61 -9.69 1.83 36.22
CA LYS A 61 -9.51 2.29 37.62
C LYS A 61 -9.95 1.28 38.69
N LYS A 62 -10.68 0.21 38.30
CA LYS A 62 -11.10 -0.89 39.19
C LYS A 62 -10.13 -2.09 39.21
N LEU A 63 -9.15 -2.12 38.31
CA LEU A 63 -8.18 -3.23 38.19
C LEU A 63 -6.81 -2.91 38.81
N GLU A 64 -6.59 -1.69 39.30
CA GLU A 64 -5.34 -1.24 39.93
C GLU A 64 -5.61 -0.46 41.24
N ASP A 65 -5.85 -1.15 42.36
CA ASP A 65 -5.41 -0.67 43.70
C ASP A 65 -5.42 -1.80 44.77
N PRO A 66 -4.31 -2.06 45.52
CA PRO A 66 -4.19 -3.18 46.45
C PRO A 66 -4.42 -2.84 47.94
N ASN A 67 -5.41 -3.51 48.57
CA ASN A 67 -5.53 -3.97 49.98
C ASN A 67 -5.58 -2.93 51.15
N PRO A 68 -6.27 -3.22 52.28
CA PRO A 68 -5.50 -3.38 53.53
C PRO A 68 -6.05 -4.34 54.64
N ARG A 69 -5.09 -5.02 55.33
CA ARG A 69 -4.94 -5.37 56.79
C ARG A 69 -5.07 -6.84 57.30
N ARG A 70 -3.88 -7.50 57.43
CA ARG A 70 -3.15 -8.06 58.63
C ARG A 70 -3.75 -9.18 59.52
N PRO A 71 -2.94 -10.03 60.25
CA PRO A 71 -1.63 -9.74 60.89
C PRO A 71 -0.49 -10.81 60.80
N ARG A 72 0.70 -10.44 61.32
CA ARG A 72 2.02 -11.13 61.33
C ARG A 72 2.15 -12.26 62.37
N PRO A 73 3.21 -13.10 62.32
CA PRO A 73 4.37 -12.84 63.22
C PRO A 73 5.80 -13.11 62.65
N ARG A 74 6.70 -12.18 63.03
CA ARG A 74 8.08 -12.27 63.55
C ARG A 74 9.19 -13.21 63.00
N SER A 75 10.20 -12.53 62.42
CA SER A 75 11.62 -12.36 62.85
C SER A 75 12.67 -13.47 62.70
N ARG A 76 13.80 -13.13 62.04
CA ARG A 76 15.18 -12.90 62.59
C ARG A 76 16.21 -12.89 61.43
N SER A 77 16.83 -11.74 61.12
CA SER A 77 18.16 -11.25 61.58
C SER A 77 19.36 -11.97 60.94
N GLY A 78 20.27 -11.22 60.30
CA GLY A 78 21.60 -11.74 59.96
C GLY A 78 22.36 -10.99 58.86
N SER A 79 23.11 -9.97 59.28
CA SER A 79 24.10 -9.16 58.57
C SER A 79 25.43 -9.88 58.24
N ARG A 80 26.13 -9.49 57.15
CA ARG A 80 27.52 -8.96 57.10
C ARG A 80 28.30 -9.24 55.79
N ASP A 81 28.90 -8.16 55.27
CA ASP A 81 30.28 -7.93 54.78
C ASP A 81 31.14 -9.03 54.13
N GLY A 82 31.84 -8.65 53.04
CA GLY A 82 33.31 -8.72 53.02
C GLY A 82 34.04 -9.59 51.96
N ARG A 83 34.62 -8.89 50.96
CA ARG A 83 35.94 -9.07 50.28
C ARG A 83 36.47 -10.45 49.76
N VAL A 84 36.81 -10.43 48.46
CA VAL A 84 38.07 -10.84 47.77
C VAL A 84 38.69 -12.23 48.08
N SER A 85 38.80 -13.09 47.05
CA SER A 85 40.08 -13.68 46.55
C SER A 85 39.86 -14.74 45.45
N SER A 86 40.75 -14.76 44.45
CA SER A 86 40.99 -15.81 43.43
C SER A 86 42.13 -16.75 43.94
N PRO A 87 42.60 -17.84 43.26
CA PRO A 87 42.22 -18.43 41.97
C PRO A 87 42.19 -20.00 41.92
N HIS A 88 41.97 -20.53 40.71
CA HIS A 88 42.49 -21.78 40.10
C HIS A 88 41.56 -22.99 39.76
N LYS A 89 41.51 -23.27 38.44
CA LYS A 89 41.87 -24.51 37.70
C LYS A 89 40.78 -25.24 36.88
N ARG A 90 41.05 -25.24 35.55
CA ARG A 90 41.12 -26.36 34.56
C ARG A 90 40.13 -26.34 33.37
N ASN A 91 40.67 -25.98 32.19
CA ASN A 91 40.85 -26.77 30.94
C ASN A 91 39.76 -27.81 30.58
N ARG A 92 39.30 -28.00 29.33
CA ARG A 92 39.99 -27.91 28.02
C ARG A 92 38.96 -27.95 26.88
N SER A 93 39.34 -27.34 25.75
CA SER A 93 38.68 -27.23 24.45
C SER A 93 38.83 -28.47 23.54
N HIS A 94 37.98 -28.60 22.51
CA HIS A 94 38.25 -29.38 21.29
C HIS A 94 37.69 -28.66 20.04
N SER A 95 38.60 -28.34 19.12
CA SER A 95 38.37 -28.03 17.70
C SER A 95 39.00 -29.15 16.86
N ARG A 96 38.54 -29.39 15.64
CA ARG A 96 39.32 -30.10 14.61
C ARG A 96 38.80 -29.84 13.19
N GLU A 97 39.71 -29.34 12.36
CA GLU A 97 39.64 -29.23 10.90
C GLU A 97 40.34 -30.41 10.20
N ASN A 98 39.89 -30.67 8.97
CA ASN A 98 40.56 -31.12 7.73
C ASN A 98 41.94 -31.81 7.76
N ARG A 99 42.06 -32.91 7.00
CA ARG A 99 43.12 -33.05 5.97
C ARG A 99 42.86 -34.12 4.90
N VAL A 100 43.36 -33.78 3.72
CA VAL A 100 43.38 -34.37 2.37
C VAL A 100 44.28 -35.61 2.26
N HIS A 101 44.02 -36.52 1.30
CA HIS A 101 45.06 -37.15 0.43
C HIS A 101 44.46 -37.79 -0.84
N ALA A 102 45.16 -37.62 -1.96
CA ALA A 102 44.81 -38.07 -3.32
C ALA A 102 45.65 -39.29 -3.77
N ARG A 103 45.15 -40.07 -4.76
CA ARG A 103 45.94 -40.70 -5.86
C ARG A 103 45.08 -41.54 -6.84
N SER A 104 44.87 -40.98 -8.04
CA SER A 104 45.08 -41.50 -9.41
C SER A 104 44.95 -42.99 -9.79
N ARG A 105 44.15 -43.29 -10.85
CA ARG A 105 44.53 -43.88 -12.18
C ARG A 105 43.45 -44.81 -12.82
N SER A 106 42.86 -44.32 -13.91
CA SER A 106 42.56 -44.96 -15.22
C SER A 106 42.18 -46.44 -15.34
N ARG A 107 41.06 -46.73 -16.04
CA ARG A 107 41.03 -47.53 -17.28
C ARG A 107 39.63 -47.57 -17.93
N SER A 108 39.65 -47.41 -19.25
CA SER A 108 38.57 -47.55 -20.23
C SER A 108 38.42 -49.00 -20.70
N ARG A 109 37.19 -49.41 -21.09
CA ARG A 109 36.84 -50.24 -22.27
C ARG A 109 35.38 -50.72 -22.24
N ASP A 110 34.56 -50.04 -23.03
CA ASP A 110 33.77 -50.55 -24.16
C ASP A 110 33.60 -52.09 -24.32
N ARG A 111 32.35 -52.58 -24.36
CA ARG A 111 31.75 -53.36 -25.47
C ARG A 111 30.34 -53.93 -25.17
N ARG A 112 29.36 -53.35 -25.89
CA ARG A 112 28.27 -53.94 -26.69
C ARG A 112 27.97 -55.46 -26.55
N LYS A 113 26.69 -55.85 -26.42
CA LYS A 113 25.82 -56.24 -27.57
C LYS A 113 24.43 -56.79 -27.16
N ASP A 114 23.42 -56.19 -27.79
CA ASP A 114 22.35 -56.79 -28.62
C ASP A 114 21.07 -57.44 -28.03
N HIS A 115 19.98 -56.69 -28.24
CA HIS A 115 18.78 -57.00 -29.06
C HIS A 115 17.84 -58.17 -28.73
N ASN A 116 16.56 -57.87 -28.44
CA ASN A 116 15.46 -57.69 -29.41
C ASN A 116 14.16 -57.34 -28.64
N ARG A 117 13.48 -56.22 -28.88
CA ARG A 117 12.60 -55.85 -30.02
C ARG A 117 11.19 -56.44 -29.90
N HIS A 118 10.24 -55.58 -29.51
CA HIS A 118 9.00 -55.40 -30.27
C HIS A 118 8.42 -54.00 -30.03
N GLU A 119 8.68 -53.11 -30.99
CA GLU A 119 7.74 -52.05 -31.35
C GLU A 119 6.49 -52.70 -31.97
N ARG A 120 5.31 -52.24 -31.56
CA ARG A 120 4.21 -51.97 -32.48
C ARG A 120 3.18 -51.00 -31.88
N SER A 121 2.98 -49.93 -32.64
CA SER A 121 1.73 -49.22 -32.95
C SER A 121 0.98 -48.46 -31.85
N ARG A 122 0.93 -47.14 -32.08
CA ARG A 122 -0.05 -46.16 -31.63
C ARG A 122 -1.49 -46.72 -31.61
N SER A 123 -2.13 -46.60 -30.45
CA SER A 123 -3.58 -46.39 -30.33
C SER A 123 -3.81 -45.20 -29.39
N ILE A 124 -4.58 -44.22 -29.85
CA ILE A 124 -5.04 -43.06 -29.09
C ILE A 124 -5.85 -43.57 -27.88
N GLY A 125 -5.22 -43.63 -26.71
CA GLY A 125 -5.88 -43.92 -25.45
C GLY A 125 -6.32 -42.63 -24.78
N ARG A 126 -7.63 -42.41 -24.66
CA ARG A 126 -8.21 -41.35 -23.81
C ARG A 126 -7.54 -41.40 -22.44
N GLY A 127 -6.82 -40.35 -22.07
CA GLY A 127 -6.13 -40.25 -20.79
C GLY A 127 -7.11 -40.38 -19.63
N ARG A 128 -7.04 -41.52 -18.91
CA ARG A 128 -7.67 -41.66 -17.59
C ARG A 128 -6.79 -40.91 -16.59
N THR A 129 -7.34 -39.85 -16.03
CA THR A 129 -6.77 -39.14 -14.87
C THR A 129 -6.97 -40.01 -13.62
N GLU A 130 -6.17 -39.79 -12.56
CA GLU A 130 -6.34 -40.54 -11.31
C GLU A 130 -7.72 -40.25 -10.65
N PRO A 131 -8.31 -41.19 -9.90
CA PRO A 131 -9.56 -40.95 -9.18
C PRO A 131 -9.46 -39.81 -8.17
N ILE A 132 -10.56 -39.08 -7.95
CA ILE A 132 -10.63 -38.02 -6.94
C ILE A 132 -11.79 -38.26 -5.98
N SER A 133 -11.57 -38.00 -4.69
CA SER A 133 -12.58 -38.11 -3.64
C SER A 133 -13.05 -36.72 -3.17
N LEU A 134 -14.36 -36.51 -3.15
CA LEU A 134 -15.02 -35.33 -2.58
C LEU A 134 -15.62 -35.65 -1.21
N LEU A 135 -15.57 -34.69 -0.30
CA LEU A 135 -16.25 -34.70 1.00
C LEU A 135 -17.48 -33.78 0.93
N VAL A 136 -18.66 -34.35 1.16
CA VAL A 136 -19.94 -33.64 1.21
C VAL A 136 -20.39 -33.50 2.66
N ARG A 137 -20.56 -32.27 3.15
CA ARG A 137 -20.94 -31.94 4.53
C ARG A 137 -22.36 -31.38 4.61
N ASN A 138 -22.91 -31.39 5.84
CA ASN A 138 -24.24 -30.89 6.18
C ASN A 138 -25.40 -31.68 5.56
N LEU A 139 -25.20 -32.98 5.37
CA LEU A 139 -26.24 -33.88 4.86
C LEU A 139 -27.36 -34.06 5.89
N SER A 140 -28.59 -34.24 5.41
CA SER A 140 -29.68 -34.75 6.24
C SER A 140 -29.32 -36.15 6.75
N THR A 141 -29.67 -36.47 8.00
CA THR A 141 -29.48 -37.80 8.59
C THR A 141 -30.29 -38.89 7.88
N GLU A 142 -31.24 -38.49 7.04
CA GLU A 142 -32.08 -39.36 6.20
C GLU A 142 -31.53 -39.53 4.78
N THR A 143 -30.47 -38.79 4.41
CA THR A 143 -29.90 -38.85 3.04
C THR A 143 -29.30 -40.23 2.77
N SER A 144 -29.77 -40.88 1.69
CA SER A 144 -29.29 -42.21 1.29
C SER A 144 -28.11 -42.15 0.32
N GLN A 145 -27.36 -43.27 0.19
CA GLN A 145 -26.29 -43.39 -0.80
C GLN A 145 -26.82 -43.24 -2.24
N ASP A 146 -28.02 -43.75 -2.54
CA ASP A 146 -28.62 -43.69 -3.87
C ASP A 146 -29.06 -42.27 -4.24
N GLU A 147 -29.53 -41.47 -3.27
CA GLU A 147 -29.81 -40.06 -3.47
C GLU A 147 -28.55 -39.26 -3.79
N LEU A 148 -27.46 -39.51 -3.08
CA LEU A 148 -26.16 -38.90 -3.37
C LEU A 148 -25.65 -39.34 -4.76
N ARG A 149 -25.75 -40.63 -5.10
CA ARG A 149 -25.39 -41.10 -6.45
C ARG A 149 -26.21 -40.37 -7.51
N ARG A 150 -27.53 -40.27 -7.37
CA ARG A 150 -28.38 -39.55 -8.35
C ARG A 150 -28.07 -38.06 -8.44
N ALA A 151 -27.90 -37.38 -7.30
CA ALA A 151 -27.61 -35.95 -7.27
C ALA A 151 -26.27 -35.63 -7.93
N PHE A 152 -25.24 -36.44 -7.68
CA PHE A 152 -23.89 -36.19 -8.18
C PHE A 152 -23.60 -36.84 -9.55
N SER A 153 -24.43 -37.79 -10.01
CA SER A 153 -24.29 -38.40 -11.36
C SER A 153 -24.97 -37.59 -12.47
N ARG A 154 -25.89 -36.66 -12.14
CA ARG A 154 -26.57 -35.80 -13.13
C ARG A 154 -25.58 -34.98 -13.97
N ASN A 155 -24.38 -34.76 -13.45
CA ASN A 155 -23.35 -33.92 -14.06
C ASN A 155 -22.29 -34.76 -14.79
N ALA A 156 -22.69 -35.95 -15.28
CA ALA A 156 -21.96 -36.83 -16.20
C ALA A 156 -20.62 -37.41 -15.70
N GLY A 157 -20.51 -37.74 -14.41
CA GLY A 157 -19.33 -38.42 -13.85
C GLY A 157 -19.56 -39.87 -13.44
N ASP A 158 -18.67 -40.77 -13.86
CA ASP A 158 -18.63 -42.15 -13.36
C ASP A 158 -18.22 -42.14 -11.87
N ILE A 159 -19.19 -42.38 -10.98
CA ILE A 159 -18.98 -42.48 -9.53
C ILE A 159 -18.55 -43.90 -9.16
N LEU A 160 -17.31 -44.03 -8.66
CA LEU A 160 -16.75 -45.29 -8.18
C LEU A 160 -17.36 -45.70 -6.84
N ASP A 161 -17.36 -44.81 -5.84
CA ASP A 161 -17.86 -45.10 -4.49
C ASP A 161 -18.66 -43.94 -3.91
N VAL A 162 -19.65 -44.26 -3.08
CA VAL A 162 -20.36 -43.30 -2.23
C VAL A 162 -20.42 -43.88 -0.83
N TYR A 163 -19.79 -43.22 0.12
CA TYR A 163 -19.67 -43.72 1.49
C TYR A 163 -20.21 -42.71 2.50
N ILE A 164 -21.17 -43.14 3.33
CA ILE A 164 -21.74 -42.34 4.42
C ILE A 164 -21.26 -42.94 5.75
N PRO A 165 -20.31 -42.31 6.47
CA PRO A 165 -19.89 -42.78 7.77
C PRO A 165 -21.04 -42.81 8.78
N LYS A 166 -21.19 -43.94 9.46
CA LYS A 166 -22.11 -44.12 10.58
C LYS A 166 -21.37 -44.03 11.91
N ASP A 167 -22.04 -43.49 12.92
CA ASP A 167 -21.56 -43.53 14.29
C ASP A 167 -21.54 -44.98 14.81
N TYR A 168 -20.45 -45.38 15.48
CA TYR A 168 -20.22 -46.78 15.85
C TYR A 168 -21.21 -47.31 16.89
N HIS A 169 -21.66 -46.46 17.82
CA HIS A 169 -22.54 -46.86 18.92
C HIS A 169 -24.02 -46.75 18.55
N THR A 170 -24.38 -45.74 17.77
CA THR A 170 -25.79 -45.47 17.42
C THR A 170 -26.17 -46.00 16.04
N ASN A 171 -25.20 -46.41 15.22
CA ASN A 171 -25.35 -46.82 13.82
C ASN A 171 -26.08 -45.80 12.93
N ARG A 172 -26.10 -44.52 13.35
CA ARG A 172 -26.74 -43.41 12.61
C ARG A 172 -25.74 -42.68 11.72
N PRO A 173 -26.15 -42.13 10.56
CA PRO A 173 -25.29 -41.31 9.71
C PRO A 173 -24.75 -40.07 10.43
N ARG A 174 -23.48 -39.75 10.19
CA ARG A 174 -22.79 -38.61 10.84
C ARG A 174 -23.01 -37.25 10.15
N GLY A 175 -23.91 -37.18 9.16
CA GLY A 175 -24.24 -35.93 8.45
C GLY A 175 -23.22 -35.49 7.39
N PHE A 176 -22.37 -36.40 6.91
CA PHE A 176 -21.45 -36.16 5.80
C PHE A 176 -21.19 -37.45 5.01
N ALA A 177 -20.70 -37.32 3.77
CA ALA A 177 -20.39 -38.44 2.88
C ALA A 177 -19.11 -38.19 2.08
N PHE A 178 -18.53 -39.26 1.56
CA PHE A 178 -17.45 -39.22 0.58
C PHE A 178 -17.96 -39.77 -0.75
N ILE A 179 -17.59 -39.11 -1.85
CA ILE A 179 -17.95 -39.53 -3.22
C ILE A 179 -16.67 -39.58 -4.05
N GLU A 180 -16.37 -40.74 -4.61
CA GLU A 180 -15.18 -40.96 -5.42
C GLU A 180 -15.52 -41.02 -6.91
N PHE A 181 -14.87 -40.20 -7.72
CA PHE A 181 -15.05 -40.12 -9.16
C PHE A 181 -13.88 -40.77 -9.88
N ALA A 182 -14.18 -41.46 -10.99
CA ALA A 182 -13.17 -42.12 -11.81
C ALA A 182 -12.23 -41.14 -12.55
N ASP A 183 -12.69 -39.92 -12.85
CA ASP A 183 -11.90 -38.87 -13.53
C ASP A 183 -11.76 -37.64 -12.62
N ALA A 184 -10.52 -37.26 -12.28
CA ALA A 184 -10.23 -36.09 -11.46
C ALA A 184 -10.69 -34.75 -12.05
N ARG A 185 -10.89 -34.64 -13.36
CA ARG A 185 -11.44 -33.42 -13.99
C ARG A 185 -12.92 -33.30 -13.65
N VAL A 186 -13.67 -34.37 -13.84
CA VAL A 186 -15.10 -34.40 -13.54
C VAL A 186 -15.36 -34.14 -12.05
N GLY A 187 -14.59 -34.76 -11.16
CA GLY A 187 -14.75 -34.48 -9.73
C GLY A 187 -14.43 -33.02 -9.33
N ARG A 188 -13.54 -32.32 -10.05
CA ARG A 188 -13.29 -30.89 -9.84
C ARG A 188 -14.47 -30.03 -10.29
N ASP A 189 -15.02 -30.33 -11.46
CA ASP A 189 -16.18 -29.61 -12.01
C ASP A 189 -17.42 -29.82 -11.13
N VAL A 190 -17.68 -31.07 -10.72
CA VAL A 190 -18.77 -31.41 -9.79
C VAL A 190 -18.60 -30.72 -8.43
N LYS A 191 -17.37 -30.55 -7.94
CA LYS A 191 -17.11 -29.79 -6.69
C LYS A 191 -17.45 -28.31 -6.82
N ILE A 192 -17.31 -27.72 -8.00
CA ILE A 192 -17.68 -26.31 -8.23
C ILE A 192 -19.20 -26.19 -8.33
N GLU A 193 -19.84 -27.09 -9.06
CA GLU A 193 -21.27 -27.03 -9.34
C GLU A 193 -22.14 -27.40 -8.14
N MET A 194 -21.75 -28.43 -7.37
CA MET A 194 -22.56 -28.95 -6.26
C MET A 194 -22.32 -28.25 -4.92
N ASP A 195 -21.25 -27.46 -4.78
CA ASP A 195 -20.97 -26.75 -3.53
C ASP A 195 -22.01 -25.65 -3.28
N ARG A 196 -22.61 -25.66 -2.08
CA ARG A 196 -23.72 -24.79 -1.66
C ARG A 196 -25.04 -24.99 -2.38
N THR A 197 -25.24 -26.14 -3.02
CA THR A 197 -26.56 -26.54 -3.53
C THR A 197 -27.48 -27.05 -2.42
N GLN A 198 -28.80 -27.07 -2.68
CA GLN A 198 -29.79 -27.62 -1.75
C GLN A 198 -30.00 -29.11 -2.02
N LEU A 199 -29.79 -29.96 -1.01
CA LEU A 199 -30.09 -31.40 -1.05
C LEU A 199 -30.88 -31.79 0.19
N ASN A 200 -32.06 -32.40 0.00
CA ASN A 200 -32.98 -32.77 1.09
C ASN A 200 -33.27 -31.60 2.06
N GLY A 201 -33.47 -30.40 1.51
CA GLY A 201 -33.79 -29.18 2.28
C GLY A 201 -32.63 -28.58 3.08
N ARG A 202 -31.39 -29.04 2.84
CA ARG A 202 -30.19 -28.49 3.47
C ARG A 202 -29.19 -28.02 2.42
N GLU A 203 -28.55 -26.89 2.69
CA GLU A 203 -27.40 -26.42 1.91
C GLU A 203 -26.19 -27.31 2.20
N ILE A 204 -25.67 -28.01 1.19
CA ILE A 204 -24.51 -28.90 1.35
C ILE A 204 -23.21 -28.15 1.07
N ALA A 205 -22.11 -28.56 1.71
CA ALA A 205 -20.77 -28.06 1.40
C ALA A 205 -19.91 -29.16 0.79
N VAL A 206 -19.30 -28.91 -0.37
CA VAL A 206 -18.51 -29.90 -1.14
C VAL A 206 -17.05 -29.48 -1.19
N LEU A 207 -16.18 -30.32 -0.64
CA LEU A 207 -14.74 -30.07 -0.47
C LEU A 207 -13.93 -31.21 -1.10
N PHE A 208 -12.67 -30.96 -1.46
CA PHE A 208 -11.74 -32.06 -1.74
C PHE A 208 -11.43 -32.83 -0.46
N ALA A 209 -11.49 -34.16 -0.50
CA ALA A 209 -11.15 -34.99 0.64
C ALA A 209 -9.64 -34.90 0.92
N LYS A 210 -9.25 -34.40 2.10
CA LYS A 210 -7.83 -34.26 2.49
C LYS A 210 -7.14 -35.60 2.82
N GLN A 211 -7.88 -36.71 2.84
CA GLN A 211 -7.37 -38.06 3.16
C GLN A 211 -8.13 -39.09 2.33
N HIS A 212 -7.42 -40.05 1.73
CA HIS A 212 -8.04 -41.26 1.20
C HIS A 212 -8.58 -42.11 2.35
N ARG A 213 -9.62 -42.90 2.05
CA ARG A 213 -10.24 -43.83 3.01
C ARG A 213 -9.19 -44.80 3.55
N LYS A 214 -9.05 -44.85 4.89
CA LYS A 214 -8.33 -45.93 5.57
C LYS A 214 -9.16 -47.20 5.48
N SER A 215 -8.54 -48.30 5.06
CA SER A 215 -9.17 -49.62 5.00
C SER A 215 -9.61 -50.09 6.40
N PRO A 216 -10.62 -50.98 6.52
CA PRO A 216 -10.99 -51.60 7.80
C PRO A 216 -9.80 -52.26 8.53
N GLN A 217 -8.79 -52.72 7.79
CA GLN A 217 -7.57 -53.32 8.33
C GLN A 217 -6.62 -52.28 8.95
N GLU A 218 -6.50 -51.09 8.34
CA GLU A 218 -5.71 -49.98 8.87
C GLU A 218 -6.35 -49.38 10.13
N MET A 219 -7.69 -49.31 10.19
CA MET A 219 -8.40 -48.92 11.40
C MET A 219 -8.18 -49.90 12.55
N ARG A 220 -8.11 -51.21 12.24
CA ARG A 220 -7.84 -52.26 13.24
C ARG A 220 -6.42 -52.20 13.81
N ARG A 221 -5.43 -51.76 13.01
CA ARG A 221 -4.04 -51.52 13.47
C ARG A 221 -3.91 -50.36 14.44
N ILE A 222 -4.62 -49.25 14.20
CA ILE A 222 -4.58 -48.06 15.07
C ILE A 222 -5.22 -48.33 16.43
N LEU A 223 -6.33 -49.10 16.44
CA LEU A 223 -7.00 -49.52 17.68
C LEU A 223 -6.17 -50.53 18.49
N ASN A 224 -5.35 -51.36 17.83
CA ASN A 224 -4.48 -52.32 18.50
C ASN A 224 -3.16 -51.71 19.04
N GLN A 225 -2.75 -50.53 18.56
CA GLN A 225 -1.54 -49.84 19.03
C GLN A 225 -1.75 -48.99 20.30
N SER A 226 -2.99 -48.81 20.74
CA SER A 226 -3.36 -47.94 21.87
C SER A 226 -3.63 -48.68 23.20
N HIS A 227 -3.37 -49.99 23.27
CA HIS A 227 -3.58 -50.81 24.47
C HIS A 227 -2.29 -51.37 25.07
N GLY A 228 -1.42 -50.47 25.55
CA GLY A 228 -0.24 -50.84 26.34
C GLY A 228 0.29 -49.69 27.17
N GLY A 229 -0.31 -49.43 28.34
CA GLY A 229 0.22 -48.43 29.27
C GLY A 229 -0.74 -47.94 30.36
N SER A 230 -0.86 -48.74 31.42
CA SER A 230 -1.22 -48.44 32.82
C SER A 230 -2.17 -47.29 33.20
N LYS A 231 -3.20 -47.69 33.97
CA LYS A 231 -4.13 -46.89 34.78
C LYS A 231 -3.51 -46.28 36.05
N SER A 232 -4.31 -45.41 36.67
CA SER A 232 -4.26 -44.78 38.02
C SER A 232 -3.49 -43.45 38.05
N SER A 233 -3.99 -42.34 38.61
CA SER A 233 -4.99 -42.02 39.65
C SER A 233 -5.49 -40.58 39.45
N PHE A 234 -6.77 -40.20 39.54
CA PHE A 234 -7.52 -39.78 40.75
C PHE A 234 -8.95 -39.44 40.25
N ARG A 235 -10.01 -40.23 40.54
CA ARG A 235 -10.94 -40.12 41.68
C ARG A 235 -11.39 -38.70 42.09
N LYS A 236 -12.70 -38.48 41.82
CA LYS A 236 -13.73 -37.81 42.63
C LYS A 236 -13.77 -36.27 42.62
N ARG A 237 -14.78 -35.74 41.92
CA ARG A 237 -16.03 -35.28 42.56
C ARG A 237 -17.07 -34.88 41.50
N ASP A 238 -17.91 -35.85 41.16
CA ASP A 238 -19.32 -35.63 40.81
C ASP A 238 -20.09 -36.10 42.04
N ASP A 239 -20.79 -35.18 42.69
CA ASP A 239 -21.89 -35.41 43.63
C ASP A 239 -22.45 -34.02 43.97
N GLU A 240 -23.35 -33.50 43.13
CA GLU A 240 -24.44 -32.56 43.49
C GLU A 240 -25.08 -31.98 42.21
N MET A 241 -25.86 -32.76 41.48
CA MET A 241 -26.96 -32.18 40.68
C MET A 241 -28.06 -33.20 40.37
N HIS A 242 -28.61 -33.85 41.41
CA HIS A 242 -29.94 -34.45 41.35
C HIS A 242 -30.58 -34.56 42.74
N LYS A 243 -31.41 -33.56 43.07
CA LYS A 243 -32.59 -33.58 43.97
C LYS A 243 -33.36 -32.28 43.67
N CYS A 244 -34.38 -32.32 42.80
CA CYS A 244 -35.82 -32.34 43.15
C CYS A 244 -36.25 -31.09 43.95
N ILE A 245 -36.84 -30.07 43.30
CA ILE A 245 -38.28 -29.86 43.01
C ILE A 245 -39.11 -29.54 44.26
N GLU A 246 -39.38 -28.24 44.45
CA GLU A 246 -40.52 -27.55 45.11
C GLU A 246 -40.24 -26.06 44.81
N VAL A 247 -40.89 -25.34 43.90
CA VAL A 247 -42.28 -24.91 43.85
C VAL A 247 -42.56 -24.48 42.41
N ALA A 248 -43.36 -25.24 41.67
CA ALA A 248 -43.84 -24.84 40.33
C ALA A 248 -45.24 -25.42 40.09
N THR A 249 -46.23 -24.85 40.77
CA THR A 249 -47.64 -24.97 40.41
C THR A 249 -48.37 -23.68 40.76
N ALA A 250 -49.26 -23.24 39.86
CA ALA A 250 -50.09 -22.03 39.83
C ALA A 250 -49.34 -20.77 39.31
N THR A 251 -49.65 -20.17 38.17
CA THR A 251 -50.91 -20.15 37.42
C THR A 251 -50.64 -19.78 35.96
N SER A 252 -51.09 -20.62 35.03
CA SER A 252 -51.33 -20.24 33.65
C SER A 252 -52.46 -19.22 33.60
N PHE A 253 -52.16 -17.97 33.22
CA PHE A 253 -53.10 -17.13 32.48
C PHE A 253 -52.29 -16.03 31.77
N CYS A 254 -52.71 -15.66 30.56
CA CYS A 254 -52.09 -14.67 29.66
C CYS A 254 -51.05 -15.21 28.65
N ILE A 255 -51.37 -16.34 28.00
CA ILE A 255 -51.22 -16.43 26.54
C ILE A 255 -52.27 -15.48 25.95
N ALA A 256 -51.87 -14.25 25.59
CA ALA A 256 -52.56 -13.39 24.60
C ALA A 256 -51.87 -12.01 24.43
N HIS A 257 -50.53 -11.89 24.48
CA HIS A 257 -49.89 -10.61 24.08
C HIS A 257 -48.48 -10.73 23.47
N ARG A 258 -48.08 -11.93 23.02
CA ARG A 258 -46.77 -12.17 22.40
C ARG A 258 -46.78 -12.51 20.91
N GLU A 259 -47.91 -12.33 20.21
CA GLU A 259 -47.97 -12.56 18.76
C GLU A 259 -47.93 -11.28 17.90
N ALA A 260 -48.17 -10.10 18.47
CA ALA A 260 -48.20 -8.85 17.70
C ALA A 260 -46.81 -8.19 17.54
N GLN A 261 -45.90 -8.31 18.52
CA GLN A 261 -44.58 -7.67 18.44
C GLN A 261 -43.51 -8.52 17.75
N VAL A 262 -43.65 -9.85 17.75
CA VAL A 262 -42.75 -10.73 17.00
C VAL A 262 -42.99 -10.60 15.49
N THR A 263 -44.24 -10.39 15.06
CA THR A 263 -44.59 -10.22 13.64
C THR A 263 -44.05 -8.91 13.05
N ILE A 264 -44.02 -7.81 13.81
CA ILE A 264 -43.47 -6.53 13.34
C ILE A 264 -41.94 -6.54 13.31
N VAL A 265 -41.28 -7.15 14.29
CA VAL A 265 -39.81 -7.30 14.29
C VAL A 265 -39.34 -8.29 13.22
N ILE A 266 -40.09 -9.36 12.97
CA ILE A 266 -39.83 -10.28 11.87
C ILE A 266 -40.15 -9.60 10.53
N MET A 267 -41.25 -8.85 10.37
CA MET A 267 -41.50 -8.10 9.14
C MET A 267 -40.43 -7.03 8.89
N LEU A 268 -39.99 -6.27 9.89
CA LEU A 268 -38.93 -5.28 9.72
C LEU A 268 -37.57 -5.92 9.42
N ARG A 269 -37.25 -7.06 10.04
CA ARG A 269 -36.04 -7.83 9.73
C ARG A 269 -36.12 -8.54 8.38
N VAL A 270 -37.27 -9.05 7.97
CA VAL A 270 -37.50 -9.66 6.65
C VAL A 270 -37.53 -8.59 5.57
N THR A 271 -38.02 -7.38 5.85
CA THR A 271 -38.00 -6.26 4.88
C THR A 271 -36.60 -5.67 4.77
N ALA A 272 -35.82 -5.59 5.87
CA ALA A 272 -34.42 -5.20 5.86
C ALA A 272 -33.51 -6.28 5.25
N TYR A 273 -33.77 -7.56 5.53
CA TYR A 273 -33.08 -8.70 4.92
C TYR A 273 -33.45 -8.84 3.45
N ASN A 274 -34.71 -8.67 3.07
CA ASN A 274 -35.14 -8.66 1.68
C ASN A 274 -34.63 -7.42 0.95
N ARG A 275 -34.51 -6.23 1.57
CA ARG A 275 -33.78 -5.09 0.97
C ARG A 275 -32.29 -5.40 0.80
N ALA A 276 -31.64 -6.00 1.78
CA ALA A 276 -30.23 -6.39 1.69
C ALA A 276 -29.98 -7.51 0.67
N GLN A 277 -30.93 -8.44 0.51
CA GLN A 277 -30.92 -9.49 -0.51
C GLN A 277 -31.34 -8.97 -1.89
N PHE A 278 -32.27 -8.00 -1.99
CA PHE A 278 -32.58 -7.33 -3.26
C PHE A 278 -31.40 -6.48 -3.74
N VAL A 279 -30.70 -5.80 -2.83
CA VAL A 279 -29.45 -5.07 -3.12
C VAL A 279 -28.31 -6.06 -3.45
N ARG A 280 -28.25 -7.25 -2.84
CA ARG A 280 -27.29 -8.31 -3.21
C ARG A 280 -27.60 -9.01 -4.52
N VAL A 281 -28.87 -9.23 -4.86
CA VAL A 281 -29.31 -9.82 -6.13
C VAL A 281 -29.19 -8.81 -7.27
N LEU A 282 -29.36 -7.51 -7.00
CA LEU A 282 -29.00 -6.44 -7.95
C LEU A 282 -27.49 -6.22 -8.06
N GLY A 283 -26.73 -6.44 -6.98
CA GLY A 283 -25.26 -6.44 -6.98
C GLY A 283 -24.65 -7.63 -7.73
N ALA A 284 -25.30 -8.80 -7.67
CA ALA A 284 -24.91 -9.99 -8.43
C ALA A 284 -25.17 -9.84 -9.94
N ARG A 285 -26.10 -8.97 -10.34
CA ARG A 285 -26.35 -8.64 -11.76
C ARG A 285 -25.33 -7.65 -12.36
N HIS A 286 -24.47 -7.02 -11.56
CA HIS A 286 -23.41 -6.15 -12.08
C HIS A 286 -22.09 -6.90 -12.38
N PHE A 287 -21.95 -8.16 -11.96
CA PHE A 287 -20.77 -8.98 -12.26
C PHE A 287 -20.80 -9.62 -13.67
N THR A 288 -21.85 -9.40 -14.46
CA THR A 288 -21.98 -9.96 -15.82
C THR A 288 -21.48 -9.03 -16.92
N GLN A 289 -21.04 -7.81 -16.61
CA GLN A 289 -20.42 -6.94 -17.58
C GLN A 289 -18.90 -7.16 -17.54
N GLY A 290 -18.32 -7.61 -18.64
CA GLY A 290 -16.87 -7.76 -18.77
C GLY A 290 -16.16 -6.43 -18.50
N LYS A 291 -14.89 -6.50 -18.07
CA LYS A 291 -14.09 -5.31 -17.77
C LYS A 291 -13.72 -4.50 -19.00
N VAL A 292 -13.91 -5.06 -20.20
CA VAL A 292 -13.54 -4.42 -21.47
C VAL A 292 -14.59 -3.40 -21.88
N PHE A 293 -14.15 -2.15 -22.03
CA PHE A 293 -14.95 -1.04 -22.51
C PHE A 293 -14.60 -0.74 -23.98
N ALA A 294 -15.56 -0.18 -24.71
CA ALA A 294 -15.38 0.13 -26.12
C ALA A 294 -14.30 1.21 -26.35
N ASP A 295 -14.33 2.26 -25.52
CA ASP A 295 -13.45 3.42 -25.63
C ASP A 295 -13.41 4.22 -24.32
N ALA A 296 -12.60 5.29 -24.32
CA ALA A 296 -12.44 6.20 -23.20
C ALA A 296 -13.74 6.97 -22.86
N ASP A 297 -14.52 7.39 -23.86
CA ASP A 297 -15.72 8.21 -23.66
C ASP A 297 -16.79 7.45 -22.85
N VAL A 298 -16.96 6.14 -23.11
CA VAL A 298 -17.82 5.27 -22.30
C VAL A 298 -17.19 4.97 -20.94
N ALA A 299 -15.88 4.73 -20.90
CA ALA A 299 -15.18 4.34 -19.68
C ALA A 299 -15.17 5.43 -18.60
N VAL A 300 -15.15 6.72 -18.96
CA VAL A 300 -15.12 7.85 -18.00
C VAL A 300 -16.50 8.47 -17.74
N LYS A 301 -17.56 7.97 -18.38
CA LYS A 301 -18.89 8.63 -18.45
C LYS A 301 -19.50 8.98 -17.09
N ASP A 302 -19.25 8.19 -16.05
CA ASP A 302 -19.81 8.37 -14.71
C ASP A 302 -18.90 9.17 -13.75
N ILE A 303 -17.77 9.69 -14.23
CA ILE A 303 -16.99 10.68 -13.51
C ILE A 303 -17.81 11.99 -13.46
N ARG A 304 -18.10 12.46 -12.25
CA ARG A 304 -18.95 13.65 -12.01
C ARG A 304 -18.12 14.81 -11.49
N SER A 305 -18.67 16.02 -11.56
CA SER A 305 -18.06 17.17 -10.91
C SER A 305 -17.81 16.91 -9.43
N GLY A 306 -16.68 17.39 -8.90
CA GLY A 306 -16.25 17.15 -7.52
C GLY A 306 -15.55 15.81 -7.26
N SER A 307 -15.42 14.92 -8.26
CA SER A 307 -14.73 13.64 -8.10
C SER A 307 -13.24 13.84 -7.76
N LYS A 308 -12.69 12.98 -6.91
CA LYS A 308 -11.25 12.88 -6.68
C LYS A 308 -10.64 11.82 -7.60
N LEU A 309 -9.68 12.22 -8.42
CA LEU A 309 -9.02 11.38 -9.42
C LEU A 309 -7.56 11.11 -9.01
N ILE A 310 -7.13 9.85 -9.02
CA ILE A 310 -5.70 9.50 -8.96
C ILE A 310 -5.23 9.25 -10.39
N VAL A 311 -4.29 10.06 -10.88
CA VAL A 311 -3.89 10.03 -12.28
C VAL A 311 -2.42 9.62 -12.37
N GLY A 312 -2.15 8.55 -13.12
CA GLY A 312 -0.79 8.08 -13.35
C GLY A 312 0.01 8.96 -14.33
N GLY A 313 1.30 8.66 -14.45
CA GLY A 313 2.23 9.37 -15.32
C GLY A 313 3.31 10.17 -14.58
N PHE A 314 4.40 10.47 -15.30
CA PHE A 314 5.50 11.31 -14.84
C PHE A 314 5.93 12.25 -15.97
N GLY A 315 5.73 13.57 -15.80
CA GLY A 315 5.75 14.51 -16.93
C GLY A 315 4.72 14.08 -17.98
N LEU A 316 5.18 13.77 -19.20
CA LEU A 316 4.36 13.19 -20.28
C LEU A 316 4.52 11.67 -20.46
N CYS A 317 5.41 11.03 -19.69
CA CYS A 317 5.67 9.60 -19.81
C CYS A 317 4.62 8.77 -19.06
N GLY A 318 3.91 7.90 -19.78
CA GLY A 318 2.88 7.04 -19.23
C GLY A 318 1.62 7.79 -18.77
N ILE A 319 1.22 8.85 -19.46
CA ILE A 319 0.01 9.60 -19.09
C ILE A 319 -1.28 9.00 -19.69
N PRO A 320 -2.40 9.14 -18.96
CA PRO A 320 -3.81 9.07 -19.31
C PRO A 320 -4.40 9.50 -20.65
N GLU A 321 -3.67 9.69 -21.74
CA GLU A 321 -4.04 10.68 -22.77
C GLU A 321 -5.46 10.53 -23.34
N ASN A 322 -5.97 9.30 -23.54
CA ASN A 322 -7.33 9.11 -24.08
C ASN A 322 -8.38 9.36 -22.99
N CYS A 323 -8.16 8.87 -21.77
CA CYS A 323 -9.02 9.15 -20.61
C CYS A 323 -9.12 10.65 -20.33
N ILE A 324 -8.00 11.37 -20.42
CA ILE A 324 -7.94 12.81 -20.18
C ILE A 324 -8.72 13.55 -21.27
N GLN A 325 -8.51 13.23 -22.55
CA GLN A 325 -9.28 13.82 -23.65
C GLN A 325 -10.79 13.55 -23.53
N ALA A 326 -11.17 12.32 -23.16
CA ALA A 326 -12.56 11.98 -22.90
C ALA A 326 -13.15 12.78 -21.73
N LEU A 327 -12.37 13.03 -20.68
CA LEU A 327 -12.78 13.88 -19.56
C LEU A 327 -12.94 15.35 -19.94
N VAL A 328 -12.11 15.86 -20.84
CA VAL A 328 -12.29 17.22 -21.40
C VAL A 328 -13.67 17.33 -22.06
N LYS A 329 -14.06 16.34 -22.87
CA LYS A 329 -15.38 16.30 -23.51
C LYS A 329 -16.53 16.09 -22.52
N ASN A 330 -16.31 15.23 -21.51
CA ASN A 330 -17.29 14.95 -20.46
C ASN A 330 -17.67 16.23 -19.68
N GLY A 331 -16.71 17.13 -19.47
CA GLY A 331 -16.96 18.46 -18.91
C GLY A 331 -17.13 18.53 -17.40
N ALA A 332 -16.93 17.43 -16.66
CA ALA A 332 -16.93 17.43 -15.18
C ALA A 332 -16.01 18.52 -14.62
N LYS A 333 -16.52 19.29 -13.65
CA LYS A 333 -15.83 20.44 -13.01
C LYS A 333 -15.43 20.12 -11.57
N ASP A 334 -14.74 21.05 -10.94
CA ASP A 334 -14.37 20.97 -9.52
C ASP A 334 -13.59 19.69 -9.15
N LEU A 335 -12.84 19.13 -10.10
CA LEU A 335 -12.09 17.90 -9.88
C LEU A 335 -10.93 18.14 -8.91
N THR A 336 -10.69 17.16 -8.04
CA THR A 336 -9.43 17.07 -7.28
C THR A 336 -8.55 16.04 -7.94
N CYS A 337 -7.45 16.47 -8.56
CA CYS A 337 -6.51 15.59 -9.24
C CYS A 337 -5.27 15.35 -8.38
N VAL A 338 -5.01 14.09 -8.08
CA VAL A 338 -3.79 13.62 -7.41
C VAL A 338 -2.89 13.05 -8.50
N SER A 339 -1.84 13.78 -8.84
CA SER A 339 -0.94 13.44 -9.94
C SER A 339 0.43 14.04 -9.66
N ASN A 340 1.50 13.36 -10.08
CA ASN A 340 2.85 13.87 -9.85
C ASN A 340 3.07 15.27 -10.46
N ASN A 341 2.60 15.43 -11.70
CA ASN A 341 2.67 16.65 -12.51
C ASN A 341 1.32 16.91 -13.19
N ALA A 342 1.16 18.09 -13.79
CA ALA A 342 0.00 18.41 -14.61
C ALA A 342 0.25 18.22 -16.13
N GLY A 343 1.31 17.54 -16.54
CA GLY A 343 1.77 17.56 -17.94
C GLY A 343 2.26 18.95 -18.35
N VAL A 344 2.07 19.32 -19.61
CA VAL A 344 2.43 20.64 -20.17
C VAL A 344 1.16 21.42 -20.53
N ASP A 345 1.29 22.70 -20.89
CA ASP A 345 0.13 23.59 -21.13
C ASP A 345 -0.94 22.98 -22.03
N ASP A 346 -0.56 22.28 -23.11
CA ASP A 346 -1.44 21.74 -24.14
C ASP A 346 -1.52 20.20 -24.18
N PHE A 347 -1.01 19.49 -23.16
CA PHE A 347 -1.01 18.03 -23.14
C PHE A 347 -1.05 17.43 -21.74
N GLY A 348 -1.68 16.26 -21.59
CA GLY A 348 -1.96 15.67 -20.28
C GLY A 348 -2.96 16.50 -19.48
N LEU A 349 -2.81 16.56 -18.15
CA LEU A 349 -3.76 17.29 -17.28
C LEU A 349 -3.82 18.80 -17.56
N GLY A 350 -2.85 19.37 -18.29
CA GLY A 350 -2.88 20.75 -18.76
C GLY A 350 -4.14 21.06 -19.57
N LEU A 351 -4.67 20.07 -20.30
CA LEU A 351 -5.94 20.21 -21.02
C LEU A 351 -7.13 20.46 -20.07
N LEU A 352 -7.15 19.82 -18.90
CA LEU A 352 -8.19 20.04 -17.88
C LEU A 352 -7.99 21.34 -17.11
N LEU A 353 -6.75 21.86 -17.03
CA LEU A 353 -6.47 23.20 -16.52
C LEU A 353 -6.94 24.28 -17.50
N GLN A 354 -6.70 24.09 -18.80
CA GLN A 354 -7.19 24.98 -19.86
C GLN A 354 -8.72 25.09 -19.83
N SER A 355 -9.42 23.96 -19.68
CA SER A 355 -10.88 23.93 -19.61
C SER A 355 -11.44 24.29 -18.22
N ARG A 356 -10.60 24.65 -17.24
CA ARG A 356 -10.99 24.97 -15.85
C ARG A 356 -11.85 23.87 -15.21
N GLN A 357 -11.48 22.61 -15.43
CA GLN A 357 -12.16 21.45 -14.84
C GLN A 357 -11.58 21.04 -13.49
N ILE A 358 -10.33 21.41 -13.21
CA ILE A 358 -9.64 21.08 -11.96
C ILE A 358 -9.80 22.23 -10.98
N LYS A 359 -10.31 21.92 -9.78
CA LYS A 359 -10.31 22.83 -8.62
C LYS A 359 -9.06 22.68 -7.77
N ARG A 360 -8.57 21.44 -7.60
CA ARG A 360 -7.41 21.14 -6.75
C ARG A 360 -6.43 20.19 -7.41
N MET A 361 -5.15 20.54 -7.37
CA MET A 361 -4.03 19.66 -7.65
C MET A 361 -3.35 19.24 -6.35
N ILE A 362 -3.07 17.94 -6.19
CA ILE A 362 -2.15 17.40 -5.19
C ILE A 362 -0.97 16.81 -5.96
N SER A 363 0.15 17.51 -5.95
CA SER A 363 1.28 17.27 -6.87
C SER A 363 2.62 17.54 -6.21
N SER A 364 3.68 16.94 -6.73
CA SER A 364 5.04 17.18 -6.23
C SER A 364 5.75 18.32 -6.94
N TYR A 365 5.40 18.51 -8.21
CA TYR A 365 6.10 19.43 -9.09
C TYR A 365 5.16 19.98 -10.17
N VAL A 366 5.03 21.30 -10.21
CA VAL A 366 4.24 22.07 -11.19
C VAL A 366 4.80 21.87 -12.60
N GLY A 367 6.13 21.90 -12.73
CA GLY A 367 6.82 21.62 -13.99
C GLY A 367 6.84 22.77 -14.99
N GLU A 368 6.97 22.40 -16.25
CA GLU A 368 6.95 23.32 -17.41
C GLU A 368 5.51 23.50 -17.90
N ASN A 369 4.64 23.96 -16.99
CA ASN A 369 3.23 24.26 -17.27
C ASN A 369 2.94 25.68 -16.78
N ALA A 370 3.07 26.65 -17.69
CA ALA A 370 2.95 28.07 -17.34
C ALA A 370 1.52 28.41 -16.89
N LEU A 371 0.52 27.77 -17.51
CA LEU A 371 -0.87 27.91 -17.08
C LEU A 371 -1.07 27.41 -15.66
N PHE A 372 -0.50 26.26 -15.28
CA PHE A 372 -0.60 25.74 -13.92
C PHE A 372 -0.04 26.75 -12.90
N GLU A 373 1.19 27.22 -13.10
CA GLU A 373 1.79 28.24 -12.22
C GLU A 373 0.92 29.50 -12.14
N LYS A 374 0.43 29.99 -13.29
CA LYS A 374 -0.44 31.15 -13.35
C LYS A 374 -1.72 30.98 -12.52
N LEU A 375 -2.44 29.86 -12.68
CA LEU A 375 -3.71 29.64 -11.97
C LEU A 375 -3.54 29.53 -10.46
N TYR A 376 -2.41 28.97 -10.01
CA TYR A 376 -2.08 28.96 -8.59
C TYR A 376 -1.81 30.37 -8.07
N LEU A 377 -0.95 31.13 -8.77
CA LEU A 377 -0.57 32.49 -8.37
C LEU A 377 -1.74 33.49 -8.41
N THR A 378 -2.72 33.30 -9.30
CA THR A 378 -3.94 34.13 -9.36
C THR A 378 -5.02 33.70 -8.36
N GLY A 379 -4.84 32.56 -7.67
CA GLY A 379 -5.82 32.02 -6.73
C GLY A 379 -7.00 31.28 -7.37
N GLU A 380 -6.94 31.01 -8.68
CA GLU A 380 -7.94 30.23 -9.42
C GLU A 380 -7.84 28.72 -9.16
N LEU A 381 -6.69 28.23 -8.68
CA LEU A 381 -6.42 26.81 -8.45
C LEU A 381 -5.86 26.55 -7.06
N GLU A 382 -6.38 25.51 -6.39
CA GLU A 382 -5.82 24.99 -5.15
C GLU A 382 -4.66 24.01 -5.46
N VAL A 383 -3.52 24.15 -4.77
CA VAL A 383 -2.32 23.33 -4.99
C VAL A 383 -1.74 22.86 -3.66
N GLU A 384 -1.88 21.58 -3.37
CA GLU A 384 -1.19 20.92 -2.26
C GLU A 384 0.14 20.33 -2.75
N LEU A 385 1.22 21.08 -2.59
CA LEU A 385 2.56 20.59 -2.90
C LEU A 385 2.97 19.50 -1.90
N THR A 386 3.20 18.29 -2.42
CA THR A 386 3.50 17.08 -1.64
C THR A 386 4.81 16.47 -2.16
N PRO A 387 5.82 16.22 -1.30
CA PRO A 387 7.06 15.57 -1.74
C PRO A 387 6.78 14.30 -2.55
N GLN A 388 7.51 14.09 -3.64
CA GLN A 388 7.15 13.06 -4.62
C GLN A 388 7.10 11.66 -4.02
N GLY A 389 8.07 11.31 -3.17
CA GLY A 389 8.05 10.02 -2.51
C GLY A 389 6.92 9.91 -1.52
N THR A 390 6.63 10.98 -0.77
CA THR A 390 5.45 11.02 0.11
C THR A 390 4.17 10.85 -0.69
N LEU A 391 4.02 11.51 -1.84
CA LEU A 391 2.85 11.37 -2.72
C LEU A 391 2.66 9.93 -3.17
N ALA A 392 3.73 9.29 -3.67
CA ALA A 392 3.69 7.89 -4.09
C ALA A 392 3.32 6.95 -2.93
N GLU A 393 3.90 7.18 -1.74
CA GLU A 393 3.62 6.34 -0.56
C GLU A 393 2.22 6.58 0.00
N ARG A 394 1.70 7.81 -0.01
CA ARG A 394 0.31 8.12 0.36
C ARG A 394 -0.66 7.39 -0.56
N ILE A 395 -0.43 7.39 -1.86
CA ILE A 395 -1.24 6.63 -2.84
C ILE A 395 -1.15 5.13 -2.54
N ARG A 396 0.06 4.57 -2.39
CA ARG A 396 0.27 3.15 -2.04
C ARG A 396 -0.45 2.77 -0.75
N ALA A 397 -0.31 3.58 0.31
CA ALA A 397 -0.90 3.37 1.62
C ALA A 397 -2.43 3.33 1.53
N GLY A 398 -3.03 4.29 0.82
CA GLY A 398 -4.47 4.31 0.55
C GLY A 398 -4.96 3.06 -0.16
N GLY A 399 -4.27 2.63 -1.22
CA GLY A 399 -4.59 1.38 -1.93
C GLY A 399 -4.32 0.09 -1.15
N SER A 400 -3.58 0.17 -0.04
CA SER A 400 -3.23 -0.96 0.83
C SER A 400 -4.03 -1.01 2.14
N GLY A 401 -4.98 -0.08 2.34
CA GLY A 401 -5.74 0.02 3.59
C GLY A 401 -4.91 0.50 4.78
N ILE A 402 -3.80 1.21 4.53
CA ILE A 402 -2.96 1.82 5.56
C ILE A 402 -3.38 3.30 5.68
N PRO A 403 -4.03 3.71 6.79
CA PRO A 403 -4.59 5.06 6.88
C PRO A 403 -3.51 6.13 7.06
N ALA A 404 -2.38 5.80 7.70
CA ALA A 404 -1.26 6.71 7.88
C ALA A 404 0.06 5.93 8.05
N PHE A 405 1.18 6.60 7.75
CA PHE A 405 2.54 6.09 7.93
C PHE A 405 3.49 7.24 8.35
N PHE A 406 4.72 6.91 8.74
CA PHE A 406 5.74 7.89 9.10
C PHE A 406 6.89 7.92 8.07
N THR A 407 7.36 9.11 7.72
CA THR A 407 8.46 9.34 6.77
C THR A 407 9.43 10.41 7.28
N PRO A 408 10.75 10.28 7.07
CA PRO A 408 11.69 11.35 7.46
C PRO A 408 11.63 12.54 6.48
N THR A 409 11.04 12.34 5.29
CA THR A 409 10.82 13.36 4.28
C THR A 409 10.09 14.57 4.86
N ALA A 410 10.55 15.76 4.50
CA ALA A 410 9.97 17.05 4.88
C ALA A 410 10.03 17.44 6.38
N TYR A 411 10.65 16.64 7.26
CA TYR A 411 10.85 17.05 8.65
C TYR A 411 11.64 18.38 8.75
N GLY A 412 11.14 19.32 9.56
CA GLY A 412 11.78 20.63 9.75
C GLY A 412 11.66 21.56 8.53
N THR A 413 10.67 21.31 7.67
CA THR A 413 10.33 22.18 6.53
C THR A 413 8.92 22.73 6.69
N ILE A 414 8.56 23.74 5.90
CA ILE A 414 7.21 24.33 5.90
C ILE A 414 6.10 23.31 5.53
N ILE A 415 6.46 22.20 4.87
CA ILE A 415 5.51 21.13 4.55
C ILE A 415 5.11 20.32 5.80
N GLN A 416 6.02 20.20 6.76
CA GLN A 416 5.73 19.61 8.07
C GLN A 416 5.15 20.63 9.03
N GLU A 417 5.70 21.84 9.07
CA GLU A 417 5.29 22.90 10.00
C GLU A 417 3.90 23.46 9.67
N GLY A 418 3.44 23.33 8.43
CA GLY A 418 2.18 23.88 7.95
C GLY A 418 2.28 25.37 7.61
N GLY A 419 1.17 25.95 7.20
CA GLY A 419 1.08 27.36 6.82
C GLY A 419 1.50 27.66 5.38
N PHE A 420 2.03 26.68 4.62
CA PHE A 420 2.24 26.84 3.17
C PHE A 420 0.90 27.07 2.45
N ALA A 421 0.85 28.00 1.50
CA ALA A 421 -0.39 28.34 0.81
C ALA A 421 -0.86 27.22 -0.13
N ILE A 422 -1.95 26.53 0.23
CA ILE A 422 -2.67 25.66 -0.70
C ILE A 422 -3.43 26.50 -1.72
N LYS A 423 -3.96 27.65 -1.32
CA LYS A 423 -4.61 28.59 -2.23
C LYS A 423 -4.24 30.02 -1.87
N LEU A 424 -3.99 30.83 -2.89
CA LEU A 424 -3.74 32.25 -2.76
C LEU A 424 -5.01 33.05 -3.05
N LYS A 425 -5.10 34.26 -2.50
CA LYS A 425 -6.06 35.28 -2.92
C LYS A 425 -5.48 36.07 -4.11
N PRO A 426 -6.31 36.83 -4.86
CA PRO A 426 -5.82 37.66 -5.96
C PRO A 426 -4.77 38.70 -5.57
N ASP A 427 -4.70 39.10 -4.30
CA ASP A 427 -3.69 40.01 -3.75
C ASP A 427 -2.38 39.31 -3.33
N GLY A 428 -2.28 37.99 -3.52
CA GLY A 428 -1.13 37.17 -3.15
C GLY A 428 -1.11 36.72 -1.68
N SER A 429 -2.07 37.14 -0.85
CA SER A 429 -2.18 36.64 0.52
C SER A 429 -2.74 35.21 0.56
N ILE A 430 -2.52 34.50 1.68
CA ILE A 430 -2.94 33.11 1.82
C ILE A 430 -4.46 33.05 2.03
N ASP A 431 -5.16 32.28 1.19
CA ASP A 431 -6.59 31.95 1.34
C ASP A 431 -6.75 30.65 2.14
N ILE A 432 -6.06 29.59 1.70
CA ILE A 432 -6.11 28.27 2.34
C ILE A 432 -4.69 27.88 2.73
N PRO A 433 -4.33 27.88 4.03
CA PRO A 433 -3.05 27.36 4.48
C PRO A 433 -3.07 25.82 4.58
N SER A 434 -1.91 25.21 4.40
CA SER A 434 -1.68 23.80 4.74
C SER A 434 -1.66 23.61 6.26
N THR A 435 -2.09 22.43 6.70
CA THR A 435 -2.07 22.06 8.12
C THR A 435 -0.72 21.50 8.53
N PRO A 436 -0.25 21.75 9.76
CA PRO A 436 0.93 21.08 10.31
C PRO A 436 0.73 19.57 10.34
N ARG A 437 1.82 18.81 10.19
CA ARG A 437 1.84 17.34 10.25
C ARG A 437 2.42 16.87 11.57
N GLU A 438 1.87 15.77 12.12
CA GLU A 438 2.38 15.17 13.37
C GLU A 438 3.85 14.77 13.21
N VAL A 439 4.67 15.02 14.24
CA VAL A 439 6.05 14.56 14.30
C VAL A 439 6.21 13.56 15.43
N ARG A 440 6.88 12.44 15.13
CA ARG A 440 7.27 11.44 16.13
C ARG A 440 8.72 11.04 15.95
N GLU A 441 9.37 10.68 17.05
CA GLU A 441 10.74 10.17 17.02
C GLU A 441 10.75 8.64 17.04
N PHE A 442 11.57 8.06 16.18
CA PHE A 442 11.87 6.64 16.17
C PHE A 442 13.38 6.48 16.04
N ASN A 443 14.00 5.70 16.94
CA ASN A 443 15.44 5.41 16.90
C ASN A 443 16.33 6.66 16.83
N GLY A 444 15.96 7.72 17.56
CA GLY A 444 16.72 8.99 17.59
C GLY A 444 16.54 9.88 16.36
N ARG A 445 15.68 9.51 15.40
CA ARG A 445 15.37 10.30 14.20
C ARG A 445 13.91 10.74 14.22
N LYS A 446 13.66 11.99 13.81
CA LYS A 446 12.31 12.56 13.70
C LYS A 446 11.68 12.19 12.35
N TYR A 447 10.39 11.86 12.39
CA TYR A 447 9.59 11.49 11.25
C TYR A 447 8.26 12.25 11.27
N VAL A 448 7.73 12.50 10.09
CA VAL A 448 6.45 13.18 9.83
C VAL A 448 5.38 12.12 9.54
N MET A 449 4.22 12.23 10.18
CA MET A 449 3.07 11.39 9.87
C MET A 449 2.38 11.88 8.60
N GLU A 450 2.07 10.95 7.70
CA GLU A 450 1.42 11.20 6.42
C GLU A 450 0.21 10.30 6.25
N GLU A 451 -0.90 10.83 5.75
CA GLU A 451 -2.16 10.10 5.56
C GLU A 451 -2.26 9.50 4.15
N GLY A 452 -2.78 8.28 4.08
CA GLY A 452 -3.07 7.59 2.83
C GLY A 452 -4.07 8.36 1.95
N ILE A 453 -3.85 8.34 0.63
CA ILE A 453 -4.73 8.96 -0.36
C ILE A 453 -5.43 7.88 -1.17
N THR A 454 -6.75 7.99 -1.27
CA THR A 454 -7.59 7.25 -2.23
C THR A 454 -8.38 8.22 -3.10
N GLY A 455 -8.83 7.77 -4.27
CA GLY A 455 -9.70 8.53 -5.17
C GLY A 455 -10.99 7.79 -5.51
N ASP A 456 -11.99 8.52 -5.99
CA ASP A 456 -13.21 7.94 -6.54
C ASP A 456 -12.89 7.11 -7.79
N PHE A 457 -11.95 7.61 -8.59
CA PHE A 457 -11.43 6.95 -9.78
C PHE A 457 -9.91 7.00 -9.82
N ALA A 458 -9.32 6.01 -10.46
CA ALA A 458 -7.93 6.07 -10.92
C ALA A 458 -7.88 5.96 -12.45
N LEU A 459 -7.08 6.82 -13.08
CA LEU A 459 -6.84 6.82 -14.52
C LEU A 459 -5.39 6.39 -14.74
N VAL A 460 -5.18 5.26 -15.41
CA VAL A 460 -3.84 4.69 -15.59
C VAL A 460 -3.57 4.28 -17.02
N LYS A 461 -2.32 4.42 -17.46
CA LYS A 461 -1.81 4.02 -18.76
C LYS A 461 -0.85 2.85 -18.60
N ALA A 462 -1.10 1.76 -19.33
CA ALA A 462 -0.22 0.60 -19.40
C ALA A 462 0.17 0.29 -20.85
N TRP A 463 1.22 -0.51 -21.05
CA TRP A 463 1.63 -0.95 -22.39
C TRP A 463 0.69 -2.04 -22.87
N LYS A 464 0.60 -3.14 -22.11
CA LYS A 464 -0.33 -4.23 -22.40
C LYS A 464 -1.28 -4.46 -21.25
N GLY A 465 -2.46 -4.97 -21.57
CA GLY A 465 -3.28 -5.63 -20.59
C GLY A 465 -4.14 -6.73 -21.21
N ASP A 466 -4.49 -7.73 -20.43
CA ASP A 466 -5.45 -8.75 -20.88
C ASP A 466 -6.90 -8.34 -20.60
N THR A 467 -7.85 -9.06 -21.19
CA THR A 467 -9.30 -8.77 -21.00
C THR A 467 -9.79 -8.99 -19.57
N GLU A 468 -9.03 -9.69 -18.73
CA GLU A 468 -9.29 -9.80 -17.27
C GLU A 468 -8.75 -8.60 -16.49
N GLY A 469 -7.86 -7.81 -17.08
CA GLY A 469 -7.32 -6.57 -16.51
C GLY A 469 -5.92 -6.70 -15.89
N ASN A 470 -5.19 -7.79 -16.11
CA ASN A 470 -3.78 -7.86 -15.74
C ASN A 470 -2.99 -6.88 -16.61
N LEU A 471 -2.10 -6.07 -16.03
CA LEU A 471 -1.35 -5.05 -16.77
C LEU A 471 0.16 -5.29 -16.74
N VAL A 472 0.80 -4.92 -17.86
CA VAL A 472 2.25 -4.82 -18.03
C VAL A 472 2.59 -3.39 -18.45
N PHE A 473 3.62 -2.82 -17.83
CA PHE A 473 4.13 -1.48 -18.11
C PHE A 473 5.46 -1.55 -18.84
N ARG A 474 5.80 -0.53 -19.62
CA ARG A 474 7.01 -0.47 -20.44
C ARG A 474 7.91 0.67 -20.00
N GLY A 475 9.20 0.39 -19.87
CA GLY A 475 10.20 1.38 -19.46
C GLY A 475 9.85 2.09 -18.15
N THR A 476 10.03 3.40 -18.15
CA THR A 476 9.71 4.31 -17.04
C THR A 476 8.26 4.78 -17.01
N ALA A 477 7.40 4.35 -17.96
CA ALA A 477 5.98 4.67 -17.98
C ALA A 477 5.18 3.97 -16.87
N GLY A 478 5.76 2.98 -16.19
CA GLY A 478 5.15 2.31 -15.04
C GLY A 478 4.94 3.20 -13.82
N ASN A 479 5.89 4.13 -13.57
CA ASN A 479 5.91 5.19 -12.55
C ASN A 479 4.76 5.20 -11.52
N PHE A 480 3.94 6.25 -11.49
CA PHE A 480 2.77 6.39 -10.62
C PHE A 480 1.59 5.52 -11.07
N ASN A 481 1.57 5.02 -12.31
CA ASN A 481 0.46 4.20 -12.80
C ASN A 481 0.23 2.94 -11.96
N MET A 482 1.30 2.25 -11.56
CA MET A 482 1.21 1.04 -10.73
C MET A 482 0.61 1.33 -9.35
N ASP A 483 0.90 2.49 -8.77
CA ASP A 483 0.40 2.89 -7.46
C ASP A 483 -1.02 3.44 -7.54
N ALA A 484 -1.27 4.31 -8.54
CA ALA A 484 -2.57 4.93 -8.80
C ALA A 484 -3.67 3.88 -9.00
N ALA A 485 -3.38 2.82 -9.77
CA ALA A 485 -4.33 1.75 -10.06
C ALA A 485 -4.86 1.04 -8.81
N LYS A 486 -4.12 1.08 -7.69
CA LYS A 486 -4.50 0.44 -6.43
C LYS A 486 -5.33 1.36 -5.53
N ALA A 487 -5.29 2.67 -5.78
CA ALA A 487 -5.86 3.70 -4.90
C ALA A 487 -7.19 4.29 -5.40
N GLY A 488 -7.65 3.91 -6.60
CA GLY A 488 -8.98 4.25 -7.10
C GLY A 488 -10.04 3.27 -6.63
N ARG A 489 -11.23 3.76 -6.26
CA ARG A 489 -12.40 2.89 -6.07
C ARG A 489 -12.81 2.23 -7.39
N ILE A 490 -12.68 2.95 -8.50
CA ILE A 490 -12.83 2.44 -9.86
C ILE A 490 -11.58 2.82 -10.66
N THR A 491 -10.79 1.82 -11.02
CA THR A 491 -9.60 2.00 -11.87
C THR A 491 -9.96 1.76 -13.32
N ILE A 492 -9.61 2.76 -14.14
CA ILE A 492 -9.75 2.77 -15.59
C ILE A 492 -8.35 2.70 -16.20
N ALA A 493 -8.07 1.59 -16.88
CA ALA A 493 -6.80 1.34 -17.54
C ALA A 493 -6.96 1.48 -19.06
N GLU A 494 -6.19 2.41 -19.65
CA GLU A 494 -5.97 2.43 -21.09
C GLU A 494 -4.69 1.67 -21.45
N VAL A 495 -4.76 0.80 -22.46
CA VAL A 495 -3.64 -0.02 -22.91
C VAL A 495 -3.36 0.16 -24.39
N GLU A 496 -2.08 0.06 -24.80
CA GLU A 496 -1.73 0.07 -26.23
C GLU A 496 -2.13 -1.26 -26.89
N GLU A 497 -1.84 -2.36 -26.20
CA GLU A 497 -2.21 -3.70 -26.64
C GLU A 497 -3.19 -4.33 -25.64
N LEU A 498 -4.37 -4.70 -26.13
CA LEU A 498 -5.33 -5.52 -25.39
C LEU A 498 -5.23 -6.96 -25.91
N VAL A 499 -4.85 -7.88 -25.03
CA VAL A 499 -4.56 -9.29 -25.35
C VAL A 499 -5.54 -10.24 -24.64
N GLN A 500 -5.50 -11.54 -24.95
CA GLN A 500 -6.34 -12.53 -24.28
C GLN A 500 -5.70 -13.04 -22.99
N PRO A 501 -6.50 -13.56 -22.03
CA PRO A 501 -5.95 -14.17 -20.83
C PRO A 501 -5.08 -15.37 -21.20
N GLY A 502 -3.86 -15.41 -20.65
CA GLY A 502 -2.83 -16.41 -21.00
C GLY A 502 -1.76 -15.89 -21.97
N ASP A 503 -1.99 -14.77 -22.66
CA ASP A 503 -0.96 -14.13 -23.51
C ASP A 503 0.11 -13.39 -22.69
N ILE A 504 -0.21 -13.02 -21.45
CA ILE A 504 0.73 -12.47 -20.47
C ILE A 504 1.09 -13.60 -19.51
N HIS A 505 2.38 -13.91 -19.40
CA HIS A 505 2.84 -14.89 -18.42
C HIS A 505 2.56 -14.39 -16.99
N PRO A 506 2.04 -15.23 -16.06
CA PRO A 506 1.69 -14.76 -14.71
C PRO A 506 2.82 -14.07 -13.94
N ASP A 507 4.07 -14.53 -14.12
CA ASP A 507 5.25 -13.93 -13.47
C ASP A 507 5.70 -12.61 -14.13
N GLU A 508 5.13 -12.24 -15.27
CA GLU A 508 5.39 -10.97 -15.97
C GLU A 508 4.31 -9.91 -15.66
N VAL A 509 3.26 -10.28 -14.92
CA VAL A 509 2.19 -9.35 -14.53
C VAL A 509 2.72 -8.35 -13.50
N HIS A 510 2.81 -7.08 -13.90
CA HIS A 510 3.20 -6.00 -13.00
C HIS A 510 2.06 -5.58 -12.07
N LEU A 511 0.83 -5.54 -12.59
CA LEU A 511 -0.37 -5.21 -11.81
C LEU A 511 -1.46 -6.28 -12.03
N PRO A 512 -1.82 -7.05 -10.99
CA PRO A 512 -2.87 -8.05 -11.09
C PRO A 512 -4.24 -7.45 -11.39
N SER A 513 -5.04 -8.21 -12.12
CA SER A 513 -6.38 -7.85 -12.61
C SER A 513 -7.35 -7.36 -11.55
N ILE A 514 -7.19 -7.76 -10.29
CA ILE A 514 -8.07 -7.36 -9.18
C ILE A 514 -8.14 -5.84 -8.99
N TYR A 515 -7.09 -5.12 -9.36
CA TYR A 515 -7.00 -3.68 -9.22
C TYR A 515 -7.65 -2.91 -10.39
N VAL A 516 -8.10 -3.58 -11.45
CA VAL A 516 -8.66 -2.95 -12.65
C VAL A 516 -10.13 -3.28 -12.78
N GLN A 517 -10.97 -2.25 -12.84
CA GLN A 517 -12.42 -2.39 -13.03
C GLN A 517 -12.85 -2.12 -14.46
N ARG A 518 -12.12 -1.27 -15.20
CA ARG A 518 -12.38 -0.95 -16.60
C ARG A 518 -11.08 -0.95 -17.37
N ILE A 519 -11.06 -1.61 -18.52
CA ILE A 519 -9.93 -1.63 -19.43
C ILE A 519 -10.41 -1.38 -20.86
N PHE A 520 -9.65 -0.62 -21.64
CA PHE A 520 -9.91 -0.47 -23.06
C PHE A 520 -8.61 -0.27 -23.83
N LYS A 521 -8.63 -0.61 -25.12
CA LYS A 521 -7.51 -0.34 -26.02
C LYS A 521 -7.54 1.12 -26.44
N ALA A 522 -6.43 1.84 -26.21
CA ALA A 522 -6.27 3.21 -26.66
C ALA A 522 -6.42 3.31 -28.19
N THR A 523 -7.22 4.26 -28.67
CA THR A 523 -7.43 4.48 -30.11
C THR A 523 -6.26 5.21 -30.76
N LYS A 524 -5.60 6.08 -30.00
CA LYS A 524 -4.43 6.84 -30.41
C LYS A 524 -3.48 6.95 -29.22
N THR A 525 -2.19 6.83 -29.46
CA THR A 525 -1.15 7.13 -28.48
C THR A 525 -0.11 8.01 -29.15
N GLU A 526 -0.12 9.32 -28.88
CA GLU A 526 0.80 10.27 -29.49
C GLU A 526 2.24 10.06 -29.02
N LYS A 527 2.41 9.55 -27.79
CA LYS A 527 3.71 9.32 -27.15
C LYS A 527 4.65 10.52 -27.25
N ARG A 528 4.13 11.70 -26.89
CA ARG A 528 4.85 12.97 -26.96
C ARG A 528 6.05 12.98 -26.01
N ILE A 529 7.21 13.37 -26.53
CA ILE A 529 8.43 13.58 -25.74
C ILE A 529 8.47 15.04 -25.28
N GLU A 530 8.55 15.27 -23.97
CA GLU A 530 8.60 16.62 -23.39
C GLU A 530 9.94 17.31 -23.71
N ARG A 531 11.06 16.62 -23.47
CA ARG A 531 12.41 17.11 -23.77
C ARG A 531 13.18 16.05 -24.55
N LEU A 532 13.23 16.21 -25.87
CA LEU A 532 14.07 15.36 -26.71
C LEU A 532 15.54 15.70 -26.44
N THR A 533 16.32 14.71 -26.02
CA THR A 533 17.75 14.88 -25.74
C THR A 533 18.51 13.72 -26.33
N LEU A 534 19.43 14.03 -27.25
CA LEU A 534 20.20 13.05 -28.02
C LEU A 534 21.68 13.13 -27.64
N ALA A 535 22.39 12.01 -27.72
CA ALA A 535 23.83 11.93 -27.41
C ALA A 535 24.69 12.86 -28.29
N GLN A 536 24.31 13.02 -29.56
CA GLN A 536 25.03 13.82 -30.55
C GLN A 536 24.27 15.08 -30.94
N ALA A 537 23.61 15.76 -29.99
CA ALA A 537 23.02 17.07 -30.29
C ALA A 537 24.12 17.99 -30.86
N LYS A 538 24.11 18.19 -32.18
CA LYS A 538 25.15 18.92 -32.95
C LYS A 538 25.34 20.34 -32.47
N ASP A 539 24.35 20.86 -31.75
CA ASP A 539 24.35 22.13 -31.07
C ASP A 539 23.84 21.91 -29.64
N SER A 540 24.71 21.52 -28.69
CA SER A 540 24.35 21.77 -27.28
C SER A 540 24.36 23.28 -27.09
N PRO A 541 23.22 23.94 -26.83
CA PRO A 541 23.18 25.39 -26.66
C PRO A 541 23.91 25.84 -25.38
N TYR A 542 24.32 24.89 -24.52
CA TYR A 542 24.99 25.16 -23.27
C TYR A 542 26.51 25.09 -23.44
N ARG A 543 27.12 26.24 -23.73
CA ARG A 543 28.55 26.42 -23.49
C ARG A 543 28.78 26.37 -21.99
N ILE A 544 29.32 25.26 -21.50
CA ILE A 544 29.67 25.09 -20.09
C ILE A 544 30.83 26.06 -19.81
N SER A 545 30.65 26.99 -18.86
CA SER A 545 31.73 27.89 -18.45
C SER A 545 32.83 27.09 -17.73
N ALA A 546 34.06 27.61 -17.73
CA ALA A 546 35.17 26.97 -17.02
C ALA A 546 34.85 26.71 -15.53
N ASP A 547 34.14 27.64 -14.88
CA ASP A 547 33.69 27.49 -13.48
C ASP A 547 32.69 26.35 -13.30
N ARG A 548 31.72 26.21 -14.21
CA ARG A 548 30.77 25.09 -14.17
C ARG A 548 31.44 23.77 -14.48
N GLU A 549 32.38 23.76 -15.43
CA GLU A 549 33.15 22.56 -15.75
C GLU A 549 34.01 22.11 -14.56
N ARG A 550 34.62 23.04 -13.83
CA ARG A 550 35.36 22.75 -12.59
C ARG A 550 34.45 22.09 -11.54
N ILE A 551 33.26 22.63 -11.31
CA ILE A 551 32.27 22.03 -10.39
C ILE A 551 31.93 20.60 -10.84
N ILE A 552 31.64 20.40 -12.13
CA ILE A 552 31.24 19.10 -12.69
C ILE A 552 32.36 18.07 -12.52
N ARG A 553 33.60 18.43 -12.90
CA ARG A 553 34.77 17.55 -12.79
C ARG A 553 35.04 17.16 -11.34
N ARG A 554 35.00 18.12 -10.41
CA ARG A 554 35.19 17.82 -8.99
C ARG A 554 34.06 16.98 -8.42
N ALA A 555 32.81 17.23 -8.81
CA ALA A 555 31.67 16.42 -8.40
C ALA A 555 31.80 14.96 -8.86
N ALA A 556 32.39 14.72 -10.04
CA ALA A 556 32.64 13.37 -10.54
C ALA A 556 33.59 12.56 -9.65
N MET A 557 34.49 13.23 -8.91
CA MET A 557 35.39 12.57 -7.95
C MET A 557 34.67 12.04 -6.69
N GLU A 558 33.42 12.47 -6.44
CA GLU A 558 32.59 11.88 -5.37
C GLU A 558 32.04 10.50 -5.76
N LEU A 559 32.03 10.18 -7.06
CA LEU A 559 31.53 8.92 -7.60
C LEU A 559 32.60 7.84 -7.44
N LYS A 560 32.25 6.76 -6.73
CA LYS A 560 33.16 5.63 -6.45
C LYS A 560 32.62 4.33 -7.03
N ASP A 561 33.53 3.40 -7.31
CA ASP A 561 33.18 2.12 -7.90
C ASP A 561 32.16 1.35 -7.03
N GLY A 562 31.16 0.77 -7.68
CA GLY A 562 30.07 0.05 -7.03
C GLY A 562 28.99 0.93 -6.39
N MET A 563 29.04 2.26 -6.54
CA MET A 563 28.01 3.12 -5.94
C MET A 563 26.69 3.10 -6.72
N TYR A 564 25.58 3.01 -5.98
CA TYR A 564 24.25 3.44 -6.43
C TYR A 564 24.10 4.93 -6.13
N VAL A 565 23.82 5.74 -7.16
CA VAL A 565 23.78 7.19 -7.03
C VAL A 565 22.53 7.78 -7.65
N ASN A 566 22.03 8.86 -7.07
CA ASN A 566 21.00 9.70 -7.69
C ASN A 566 21.62 11.07 -8.01
N LEU A 567 21.45 11.51 -9.26
CA LEU A 567 22.01 12.76 -9.75
C LEU A 567 20.87 13.69 -10.15
N GLY A 568 20.77 14.83 -9.48
CA GLY A 568 19.84 15.88 -9.82
C GLY A 568 20.10 16.48 -11.21
N ILE A 569 19.07 17.10 -11.77
CA ILE A 569 19.14 17.75 -13.08
C ILE A 569 20.23 18.85 -13.13
N GLY A 570 20.83 19.06 -14.30
CA GLY A 570 21.85 20.08 -14.53
C GLY A 570 23.27 19.59 -14.20
N LEU A 571 24.04 20.38 -13.44
CA LEU A 571 25.44 20.07 -13.10
C LEU A 571 25.64 18.65 -12.52
N PRO A 572 24.80 18.14 -11.59
CA PRO A 572 25.00 16.81 -11.04
C PRO A 572 24.92 15.70 -12.09
N THR A 573 23.94 15.75 -12.99
CA THR A 573 23.80 14.76 -14.07
C THR A 573 25.03 14.76 -14.99
N LEU A 574 25.59 15.96 -15.28
CA LEU A 574 26.78 16.08 -16.11
C LEU A 574 28.04 15.49 -15.47
N ALA A 575 28.09 15.34 -14.14
CA ALA A 575 29.23 14.72 -13.46
C ALA A 575 29.43 13.25 -13.87
N SER A 576 28.35 12.56 -14.30
CA SER A 576 28.44 11.19 -14.81
C SER A 576 29.30 11.05 -16.08
N ASN A 577 29.47 12.13 -16.86
CA ASN A 577 30.30 12.14 -18.06
C ASN A 577 31.81 12.22 -17.76
N TYR A 578 32.17 12.52 -16.52
CA TYR A 578 33.56 12.70 -16.06
C TYR A 578 33.96 11.66 -15.01
N VAL A 579 33.16 10.59 -14.89
CA VAL A 579 33.50 9.44 -14.03
C VAL A 579 34.87 8.90 -14.47
N PRO A 580 35.83 8.72 -13.55
CA PRO A 580 37.16 8.24 -13.90
C PRO A 580 37.14 6.85 -14.53
N ASP A 581 38.12 6.56 -15.39
CA ASP A 581 38.30 5.23 -15.97
C ASP A 581 38.38 4.15 -14.89
N GLY A 582 37.64 3.06 -15.09
CA GLY A 582 37.58 1.94 -14.15
C GLY A 582 36.59 2.12 -12.99
N VAL A 583 35.96 3.29 -12.84
CA VAL A 583 34.89 3.50 -11.86
C VAL A 583 33.53 3.20 -12.49
N LYS A 584 32.79 2.23 -11.93
CA LYS A 584 31.42 1.92 -12.36
C LYS A 584 30.42 2.34 -11.30
N VAL A 585 29.48 3.19 -11.68
CA VAL A 585 28.34 3.58 -10.85
C VAL A 585 27.03 3.15 -11.50
N VAL A 586 26.03 2.91 -10.67
CA VAL A 586 24.66 2.61 -11.11
C VAL A 586 23.79 3.83 -10.83
N LEU A 587 23.33 4.48 -11.90
CA LEU A 587 22.48 5.65 -11.80
C LEU A 587 21.03 5.23 -11.53
N GLN A 588 20.48 5.74 -10.44
CA GLN A 588 19.07 5.63 -10.08
C GLN A 588 18.34 6.90 -10.53
N SER A 589 17.18 6.73 -11.17
CA SER A 589 16.29 7.82 -11.55
C SER A 589 14.95 7.64 -10.82
N GLU A 590 14.51 8.72 -10.15
CA GLU A 590 13.39 8.71 -9.21
C GLU A 590 12.03 8.34 -9.82
N ASN A 591 11.90 8.43 -11.15
CA ASN A 591 10.70 8.03 -11.89
C ASN A 591 10.59 6.50 -12.14
N GLY A 592 11.55 5.70 -11.69
CA GLY A 592 11.42 4.23 -11.70
C GLY A 592 12.44 3.51 -12.56
N LEU A 593 13.70 3.94 -12.56
CA LEU A 593 14.78 3.30 -13.31
C LEU A 593 16.04 3.15 -12.45
N LEU A 594 16.65 1.96 -12.47
CA LEU A 594 17.97 1.70 -11.93
C LEU A 594 18.88 1.22 -13.06
N GLY A 595 20.09 1.79 -13.14
CA GLY A 595 21.01 1.55 -14.25
C GLY A 595 20.68 2.41 -15.47
N MET A 596 20.37 3.69 -15.26
CA MET A 596 20.14 4.64 -16.36
C MET A 596 21.42 4.80 -17.22
N GLY A 597 21.25 4.69 -18.53
CA GLY A 597 22.32 4.89 -19.52
C GLY A 597 22.42 6.33 -20.03
N PRO A 598 23.27 6.57 -21.03
CA PRO A 598 23.40 7.88 -21.67
C PRO A 598 22.13 8.26 -22.44
N TYR A 599 22.11 9.47 -22.97
CA TYR A 599 21.11 9.89 -23.95
C TYR A 599 21.15 8.98 -25.20
N PRO A 600 20.00 8.74 -25.85
CA PRO A 600 19.92 7.90 -27.06
C PRO A 600 20.57 8.57 -28.28
N ASN A 601 20.99 7.77 -29.26
CA ASN A 601 21.29 8.32 -30.59
C ASN A 601 19.99 8.69 -31.32
N ASP A 602 20.12 9.43 -32.42
CA ASP A 602 18.98 9.74 -33.27
C ASP A 602 18.36 8.44 -33.84
N GLY A 603 17.05 8.30 -33.69
CA GLY A 603 16.29 7.09 -34.01
C GLY A 603 16.14 6.09 -32.86
N GLU A 604 16.89 6.25 -31.75
CA GLU A 604 16.81 5.39 -30.56
C GLU A 604 16.00 6.00 -29.42
N GLN A 605 15.51 7.23 -29.57
CA GLN A 605 14.69 7.90 -28.55
C GLN A 605 13.38 7.14 -28.31
N ASP A 606 13.05 6.94 -27.03
CA ASP A 606 11.82 6.27 -26.60
C ASP A 606 11.07 7.14 -25.58
N PRO A 607 9.83 7.56 -25.88
CA PRO A 607 9.00 8.34 -24.95
C PRO A 607 8.63 7.59 -23.65
N ASP A 608 8.72 6.26 -23.64
CA ASP A 608 8.52 5.46 -22.43
C ASP A 608 9.81 5.40 -21.57
N LEU A 609 10.92 5.99 -22.01
CA LEU A 609 12.22 5.94 -21.34
C LEU A 609 12.84 7.33 -21.15
N ILE A 610 12.54 7.92 -19.99
CA ILE A 610 13.01 9.27 -19.62
C ILE A 610 13.68 9.26 -18.24
N ASN A 611 14.50 10.28 -17.97
CA ASN A 611 15.05 10.55 -16.64
C ASN A 611 14.12 11.45 -15.79
N ALA A 612 14.56 11.76 -14.57
CA ALA A 612 13.86 12.68 -13.67
C ALA A 612 13.64 14.09 -14.26
N GLY A 613 14.55 14.53 -15.14
CA GLY A 613 14.51 15.80 -15.89
C GLY A 613 13.59 15.81 -17.11
N LYS A 614 12.87 14.72 -17.38
CA LYS A 614 11.98 14.54 -18.55
C LYS A 614 12.71 14.43 -19.89
N GLU A 615 14.00 14.14 -19.84
CA GLU A 615 14.87 13.96 -21.00
C GLU A 615 14.91 12.48 -21.39
N THR A 616 14.96 12.19 -22.70
CA THR A 616 15.06 10.83 -23.22
C THR A 616 16.40 10.19 -22.85
N VAL A 617 16.37 8.95 -22.36
CA VAL A 617 17.57 8.19 -21.93
C VAL A 617 17.54 6.76 -22.48
N THR A 618 18.59 5.99 -22.17
CA THR A 618 18.72 4.58 -22.54
C THR A 618 18.87 3.68 -21.30
N PHE A 619 18.88 2.37 -21.51
CA PHE A 619 19.25 1.37 -20.49
C PHE A 619 20.73 1.01 -20.58
N LEU A 620 21.32 0.63 -19.44
CA LEU A 620 22.56 -0.14 -19.42
C LEU A 620 22.27 -1.63 -19.22
N PRO A 621 23.19 -2.54 -19.58
CA PRO A 621 23.06 -3.94 -19.21
C PRO A 621 22.90 -4.09 -17.69
N GLY A 622 21.85 -4.82 -17.27
CA GLY A 622 21.50 -5.00 -15.85
C GLY A 622 20.52 -3.97 -15.28
N SER A 623 19.95 -3.09 -16.11
CA SER A 623 18.90 -2.17 -15.66
C SER A 623 17.64 -2.88 -15.16
N SER A 624 16.88 -2.20 -14.30
CA SER A 624 15.53 -2.61 -13.87
C SER A 624 14.60 -1.41 -13.79
N THR A 625 13.31 -1.62 -14.04
CA THR A 625 12.25 -0.60 -13.88
C THR A 625 11.28 -0.99 -12.79
N PHE A 626 10.65 0.01 -12.16
CA PHE A 626 9.80 -0.17 -10.98
C PHE A 626 8.80 0.99 -10.82
N SER A 627 7.84 0.85 -9.91
CA SER A 627 6.87 1.91 -9.58
C SER A 627 7.52 3.09 -8.87
N SER A 628 6.81 4.21 -8.80
CA SER A 628 7.26 5.37 -8.03
C SER A 628 7.31 5.08 -6.53
N SER A 629 6.37 4.31 -5.96
CA SER A 629 6.44 3.92 -4.54
C SER A 629 7.68 3.08 -4.24
N GLU A 630 8.05 2.13 -5.10
CA GLU A 630 9.26 1.32 -4.94
C GLU A 630 10.53 2.16 -5.10
N SER A 631 10.54 3.08 -6.08
CA SER A 631 11.63 4.05 -6.27
C SER A 631 11.92 4.83 -4.99
N PHE A 632 10.88 5.36 -4.36
CA PHE A 632 11.05 6.15 -3.13
C PHE A 632 11.18 5.30 -1.87
N ALA A 633 10.77 4.03 -1.88
CA ALA A 633 11.16 3.07 -0.85
C ALA A 633 12.68 2.84 -0.89
N MET A 634 13.27 2.66 -2.08
CA MET A 634 14.71 2.55 -2.29
C MET A 634 15.46 3.80 -1.80
N ILE A 635 14.97 4.99 -2.18
CA ILE A 635 15.57 6.27 -1.75
C ILE A 635 15.45 6.44 -0.23
N ARG A 636 14.23 6.45 0.33
CA ARG A 636 14.01 6.71 1.76
C ARG A 636 14.59 5.64 2.67
N GLY A 637 14.72 4.40 2.18
CA GLY A 637 15.37 3.30 2.87
C GLY A 637 16.90 3.46 2.98
N GLY A 638 17.49 4.47 2.32
CA GLY A 638 18.93 4.70 2.34
C GLY A 638 19.71 3.72 1.47
N HIS A 639 19.07 3.12 0.47
CA HIS A 639 19.73 2.17 -0.45
C HIS A 639 20.54 2.90 -1.54
N VAL A 640 20.27 4.18 -1.78
CA VAL A 640 21.10 5.04 -2.63
C VAL A 640 22.27 5.57 -1.80
N HIS A 641 23.50 5.26 -2.18
CA HIS A 641 24.70 5.61 -1.40
C HIS A 641 24.98 7.12 -1.39
N LEU A 642 24.75 7.79 -2.53
CA LEU A 642 25.09 9.19 -2.75
C LEU A 642 24.00 9.90 -3.56
N THR A 643 23.59 11.07 -3.08
CA THR A 643 22.79 12.03 -3.84
C THR A 643 23.65 13.25 -4.15
N ILE A 644 23.72 13.64 -5.43
CA ILE A 644 24.30 14.93 -5.84
C ILE A 644 23.18 15.81 -6.40
N LEU A 645 23.00 17.03 -5.88
CA LEU A 645 21.95 17.94 -6.35
C LEU A 645 22.38 19.42 -6.35
N GLY A 646 21.62 20.24 -7.06
CA GLY A 646 21.77 21.70 -7.02
C GLY A 646 21.09 22.34 -5.80
N ALA A 647 21.54 23.54 -5.46
CA ALA A 647 20.96 24.35 -4.38
C ALA A 647 20.79 25.82 -4.77
N LEU A 648 19.76 26.46 -4.20
CA LEU A 648 19.62 27.92 -4.19
C LEU A 648 20.38 28.52 -3.01
N GLN A 649 20.28 27.90 -1.84
CA GLN A 649 21.02 28.28 -0.63
C GLN A 649 21.41 27.04 0.17
N VAL A 650 22.54 27.13 0.88
CA VAL A 650 22.96 26.16 1.89
C VAL A 650 23.39 26.93 3.14
N ALA A 651 22.94 26.48 4.31
CA ALA A 651 23.29 27.09 5.59
C ALA A 651 24.54 26.46 6.22
N GLU A 652 25.13 27.14 7.21
CA GLU A 652 26.36 26.70 7.89
C GLU A 652 26.22 25.36 8.60
N ASN A 653 25.00 25.01 9.02
CA ASN A 653 24.63 23.75 9.66
C ASN A 653 24.23 22.65 8.67
N GLY A 654 24.28 22.91 7.37
CA GLY A 654 23.87 21.97 6.32
C GLY A 654 22.37 21.97 6.00
N ASP A 655 21.60 22.97 6.42
CA ASP A 655 20.24 23.16 5.90
C ASP A 655 20.30 23.48 4.39
N LEU A 656 19.35 22.93 3.64
CA LEU A 656 19.27 23.08 2.19
C LEU A 656 17.98 23.79 1.80
N ALA A 657 18.04 24.73 0.86
CA ALA A 657 16.88 25.26 0.17
C ALA A 657 17.09 25.26 -1.35
N ASN A 658 16.17 24.63 -2.10
CA ASN A 658 16.31 24.51 -3.56
C ASN A 658 15.01 24.42 -4.39
N TRP A 659 13.83 24.53 -3.78
CA TRP A 659 12.58 24.17 -4.47
C TRP A 659 11.63 25.34 -4.76
N ILE A 660 11.76 26.46 -4.07
CA ILE A 660 10.85 27.60 -4.22
C ILE A 660 11.55 28.92 -3.90
N ILE A 661 11.13 29.98 -4.61
CA ILE A 661 11.37 31.37 -4.22
C ILE A 661 9.99 32.02 -4.11
N PRO A 662 9.48 32.27 -2.89
CA PRO A 662 8.15 32.87 -2.70
C PRO A 662 7.96 34.14 -3.54
N GLY A 663 6.82 34.23 -4.24
CA GLY A 663 6.47 35.35 -5.11
C GLY A 663 7.22 35.44 -6.44
N LYS A 664 8.18 34.54 -6.72
CA LYS A 664 8.98 34.56 -7.96
C LYS A 664 8.99 33.24 -8.74
N MET A 665 9.08 32.11 -8.05
CA MET A 665 9.22 30.79 -8.67
C MET A 665 8.52 29.74 -7.83
N VAL A 666 7.47 29.11 -8.37
CA VAL A 666 6.74 28.02 -7.69
C VAL A 666 6.78 26.75 -8.56
N LYS A 667 7.91 26.04 -8.52
CA LYS A 667 8.04 24.76 -9.23
C LYS A 667 7.62 23.55 -8.39
N GLY A 668 7.76 23.61 -7.08
CA GLY A 668 7.55 22.46 -6.19
C GLY A 668 8.83 21.67 -5.92
N MET A 669 8.80 20.78 -4.94
CA MET A 669 9.99 20.09 -4.44
C MET A 669 10.37 18.84 -5.22
N GLY A 670 9.46 18.25 -6.00
CA GLY A 670 9.70 16.96 -6.66
C GLY A 670 10.21 15.90 -5.66
N GLY A 671 11.20 15.11 -6.06
CA GLY A 671 11.87 14.14 -5.19
C GLY A 671 12.92 14.72 -4.23
N ALA A 672 13.22 16.02 -4.26
CA ALA A 672 14.38 16.59 -3.55
C ALA A 672 14.33 16.36 -2.03
N MET A 673 13.16 16.52 -1.41
CA MET A 673 13.01 16.32 0.05
C MET A 673 13.20 14.86 0.45
N ASP A 674 12.78 13.90 -0.38
CA ASP A 674 12.97 12.47 -0.10
C ASP A 674 14.44 12.07 -0.26
N LEU A 675 15.10 12.59 -1.30
CA LEU A 675 16.51 12.32 -1.60
C LEU A 675 17.42 12.73 -0.45
N VAL A 676 17.27 13.97 0.03
CA VAL A 676 18.09 14.49 1.15
C VAL A 676 17.58 14.03 2.51
N GLY A 677 16.29 13.70 2.60
CA GLY A 677 15.65 13.16 3.79
C GLY A 677 15.90 11.66 3.99
N SER A 678 16.66 10.98 3.13
CA SER A 678 16.94 9.53 3.28
C SER A 678 17.98 9.23 4.36
N GLY A 679 18.90 10.16 4.62
CA GLY A 679 20.06 9.96 5.50
C GLY A 679 21.28 9.37 4.79
N ASN A 680 21.27 9.32 3.45
CA ASN A 680 22.45 9.00 2.66
C ASN A 680 23.43 10.18 2.60
N ARG A 681 24.58 9.99 1.91
CA ARG A 681 25.52 11.09 1.67
C ARG A 681 24.91 12.06 0.66
N VAL A 682 24.86 13.34 1.00
CA VAL A 682 24.33 14.42 0.18
C VAL A 682 25.43 15.41 -0.17
N VAL A 683 25.67 15.58 -1.46
CA VAL A 683 26.62 16.54 -2.01
C VAL A 683 25.85 17.60 -2.80
N VAL A 684 26.11 18.87 -2.50
CA VAL A 684 25.56 20.00 -3.24
C VAL A 684 26.57 20.49 -4.26
N THR A 685 26.17 20.63 -5.52
CA THR A 685 26.96 21.30 -6.56
C THR A 685 26.28 22.61 -6.95
N MET A 686 26.97 23.74 -6.79
CA MET A 686 26.38 25.04 -7.12
C MET A 686 27.43 26.10 -7.40
N GLU A 687 27.08 27.12 -8.19
CA GLU A 687 27.84 28.37 -8.22
C GLU A 687 27.81 29.02 -6.82
N HIS A 688 28.94 29.58 -6.38
CA HIS A 688 29.17 30.06 -5.01
C HIS A 688 28.27 31.25 -4.64
N ASN A 689 28.01 32.13 -5.60
CA ASN A 689 27.09 33.26 -5.49
C ASN A 689 26.02 33.20 -6.58
N ALA A 690 24.95 33.94 -6.41
CA ALA A 690 23.99 34.20 -7.48
C ALA A 690 24.57 35.18 -8.51
N LYS A 691 23.92 35.27 -9.68
CA LYS A 691 24.37 36.14 -10.78
C LYS A 691 24.41 37.63 -10.43
N ASP A 692 23.58 38.06 -9.49
CA ASP A 692 23.55 39.42 -8.95
C ASP A 692 24.57 39.66 -7.82
N GLY A 693 25.41 38.66 -7.53
CA GLY A 693 26.41 38.69 -6.46
C GLY A 693 25.90 38.26 -5.09
N ALA A 694 24.59 37.97 -4.94
CA ALA A 694 24.05 37.56 -3.65
C ALA A 694 24.71 36.25 -3.16
N LYS A 695 25.02 36.19 -1.86
CA LYS A 695 25.63 35.01 -1.23
C LYS A 695 24.64 33.85 -1.19
N LYS A 696 25.15 32.62 -1.34
CA LYS A 696 24.33 31.40 -1.30
C LYS A 696 24.73 30.43 -0.18
N ILE A 697 25.95 30.56 0.33
CA ILE A 697 26.42 29.85 1.53
C ILE A 697 26.23 30.79 2.72
N LEU A 698 25.20 30.53 3.53
CA LEU A 698 24.63 31.46 4.51
C LEU A 698 24.77 30.97 5.93
N LYS A 699 24.60 31.84 6.94
CA LYS A 699 24.46 31.36 8.32
C LYS A 699 23.16 30.57 8.49
N ASN A 700 22.07 31.08 7.95
CA ASN A 700 20.77 30.41 7.88
C ASN A 700 20.17 30.63 6.49
N CYS A 701 19.47 29.63 5.95
CA CYS A 701 18.71 29.84 4.72
C CYS A 701 17.59 30.85 4.97
N SER A 702 17.37 31.76 4.02
CA SER A 702 16.22 32.67 4.01
C SER A 702 15.05 32.12 3.20
N LEU A 703 15.32 31.16 2.31
CA LEU A 703 14.32 30.48 1.50
C LEU A 703 13.75 29.25 2.24
N PRO A 704 12.51 28.82 1.91
CA PRO A 704 11.92 27.63 2.49
C PRO A 704 12.80 26.39 2.30
N LEU A 705 13.03 25.66 3.39
CA LEU A 705 13.93 24.52 3.40
C LEU A 705 13.38 23.35 2.57
N THR A 706 14.31 22.65 1.93
CA THR A 706 14.18 21.31 1.37
C THR A 706 14.46 20.25 2.45
N GLY A 707 15.43 20.51 3.32
CA GLY A 707 15.79 19.62 4.41
C GLY A 707 16.69 20.29 5.44
N LYS A 708 16.55 19.87 6.70
CA LYS A 708 17.30 20.40 7.84
C LYS A 708 18.53 19.54 8.15
N SER A 709 19.71 20.16 8.12
CA SER A 709 21.00 19.54 8.44
C SER A 709 21.26 18.27 7.62
N VAL A 710 21.01 18.36 6.31
CA VAL A 710 21.04 17.21 5.39
C VAL A 710 22.27 17.20 4.49
N VAL A 711 22.91 18.35 4.25
CA VAL A 711 24.06 18.45 3.34
C VAL A 711 25.32 17.97 4.05
N ASN A 712 26.13 17.14 3.37
CA ASN A 712 27.44 16.70 3.86
C ASN A 712 28.61 17.46 3.23
N THR A 713 28.52 17.79 1.95
CA THR A 713 29.59 18.49 1.22
C THR A 713 28.99 19.51 0.24
N ILE A 714 29.62 20.67 0.11
CA ILE A 714 29.27 21.74 -0.83
C ILE A 714 30.45 21.90 -1.79
N ILE A 715 30.21 21.72 -3.09
CA ILE A 715 31.17 21.91 -4.17
C ILE A 715 30.77 23.16 -4.95
N THR A 716 31.68 24.14 -4.99
CA THR A 716 31.53 25.37 -5.76
C THR A 716 32.70 25.55 -6.71
N GLU A 717 32.65 26.56 -7.58
CA GLU A 717 33.77 26.90 -8.46
C GLU A 717 35.00 27.42 -7.69
N LEU A 718 34.82 27.85 -6.43
CA LEU A 718 35.89 28.43 -5.61
C LEU A 718 36.56 27.42 -4.67
N GLY A 719 35.86 26.34 -4.31
CA GLY A 719 36.33 25.39 -3.33
C GLY A 719 35.25 24.43 -2.85
N VAL A 720 35.69 23.52 -1.97
CA VAL A 720 34.87 22.45 -1.40
C VAL A 720 34.80 22.63 0.11
N PHE A 721 33.59 22.60 0.64
CA PHE A 721 33.32 22.63 2.07
C PHE A 721 32.70 21.33 2.53
N ASP A 722 33.22 20.75 3.60
CA ASP A 722 32.51 19.72 4.34
C ASP A 722 31.66 20.36 5.43
N VAL A 723 30.46 19.81 5.64
CA VAL A 723 29.57 20.16 6.74
C VAL A 723 29.85 19.20 7.88
N VAL A 724 30.52 19.68 8.92
CA VAL A 724 30.90 18.87 10.08
C VAL A 724 29.83 19.02 11.17
N PRO A 725 29.11 17.94 11.53
CA PRO A 725 28.03 18.01 12.52
C PRO A 725 28.49 18.64 13.83
N GLY A 726 27.75 19.66 14.30
CA GLY A 726 28.04 20.41 15.52
C GLY A 726 29.22 21.39 15.44
N LYS A 727 29.96 21.46 14.33
CA LYS A 727 31.05 22.41 14.11
C LYS A 727 30.78 23.41 12.99
N GLY A 728 29.91 23.09 12.04
CA GLY A 728 29.61 23.91 10.88
C GLY A 728 30.50 23.58 9.69
N LEU A 729 30.84 24.58 8.88
CA LEU A 729 31.60 24.36 7.64
C LEU A 729 33.12 24.28 7.88
N GLU A 730 33.77 23.37 7.16
CA GLU A 730 35.23 23.28 7.04
C GLU A 730 35.62 23.33 5.56
N LEU A 731 36.43 24.32 5.17
CA LEU A 731 37.00 24.41 3.82
C LEU A 731 38.10 23.35 3.67
N VAL A 732 37.89 22.39 2.79
CA VAL A 732 38.78 21.22 2.59
C VAL A 732 39.56 21.30 1.26
N GLU A 733 39.04 22.02 0.27
CA GLU A 733 39.74 22.28 -0.99
C GLU A 733 39.51 23.72 -1.46
N ILE A 734 40.51 24.32 -2.10
CA ILE A 734 40.46 25.67 -2.68
C ILE A 734 40.90 25.67 -4.14
N ALA A 735 40.17 26.35 -5.01
CA ALA A 735 40.56 26.50 -6.41
C ALA A 735 41.77 27.43 -6.56
N SER A 736 42.66 27.12 -7.50
CA SER A 736 43.85 27.94 -7.80
C SER A 736 43.53 29.35 -8.31
N THR A 737 42.28 29.58 -8.74
CA THR A 737 41.79 30.86 -9.25
C THR A 737 41.30 31.82 -8.17
N THR A 738 41.35 31.46 -6.90
CA THR A 738 40.83 32.28 -5.80
C THR A 738 41.75 32.29 -4.58
N THR A 739 41.41 33.09 -3.57
CA THR A 739 42.14 33.19 -2.30
C THR A 739 41.21 32.95 -1.13
N LEU A 740 41.76 32.63 0.04
CA LEU A 740 40.99 32.47 1.27
C LEU A 740 40.21 33.74 1.65
N GLU A 741 40.78 34.93 1.36
CA GLU A 741 40.12 36.20 1.63
C GLU A 741 38.90 36.40 0.71
N GLU A 742 39.03 36.08 -0.58
CA GLU A 742 37.91 36.17 -1.51
C GLU A 742 36.76 35.24 -1.11
N ILE A 743 37.08 33.97 -0.77
CA ILE A 743 36.06 33.02 -0.29
C ILE A 743 35.35 33.57 0.95
N ARG A 744 36.09 34.12 1.93
CA ARG A 744 35.48 34.75 3.12
C ARG A 744 34.57 35.92 2.75
N ASN A 745 34.97 36.74 1.78
CA ASN A 745 34.16 37.87 1.33
C ASN A 745 32.89 37.42 0.59
N ARG A 746 32.94 36.27 -0.11
CA ARG A 746 31.85 35.72 -0.93
C ARG A 746 30.94 34.73 -0.19
N THR A 747 31.36 34.24 0.97
CA THR A 747 30.58 33.39 1.90
C THR A 747 30.00 34.23 3.06
N GLU A 748 28.80 33.94 3.54
CA GLU A 748 28.25 34.57 4.75
C GLU A 748 28.39 33.67 5.98
N ALA A 749 28.30 32.35 5.77
CA ALA A 749 28.55 31.35 6.81
C ALA A 749 29.94 31.49 7.45
N SER A 750 30.03 31.13 8.72
CA SER A 750 31.36 30.94 9.34
C SER A 750 31.93 29.59 8.89
N PHE A 751 33.23 29.55 8.61
CA PHE A 751 33.91 28.30 8.29
C PHE A 751 35.32 28.24 8.86
N THR A 752 35.76 27.02 9.17
CA THR A 752 37.14 26.70 9.54
C THR A 752 37.94 26.28 8.31
N ILE A 753 39.26 26.28 8.41
CA ILE A 753 40.15 25.81 7.35
C ILE A 753 40.73 24.47 7.80
N SER A 754 40.63 23.45 6.94
CA SER A 754 41.21 22.15 7.22
C SER A 754 42.73 22.25 7.38
N SER A 755 43.28 21.56 8.38
CA SER A 755 44.74 21.44 8.56
C SER A 755 45.42 20.74 7.38
N THR A 756 44.64 20.05 6.54
CA THR A 756 45.10 19.36 5.33
C THR A 756 44.43 19.93 4.07
N LEU A 757 44.16 21.25 4.04
CA LEU A 757 43.59 21.95 2.88
C LEU A 757 44.36 21.59 1.60
N LYS A 758 43.63 21.17 0.57
CA LYS A 758 44.21 20.81 -0.74
C LYS A 758 43.86 21.83 -1.82
N SER A 759 44.61 21.80 -2.92
CA SER A 759 44.15 22.43 -4.15
C SER A 759 42.96 21.63 -4.70
N MET A 760 41.92 22.33 -5.11
CA MET A 760 40.84 21.78 -5.93
C MET A 760 41.37 21.67 -7.37
N GLU A 761 41.28 20.48 -7.95
CA GLU A 761 41.69 20.20 -9.33
C GLU A 761 40.58 20.55 -10.34
#